data_AF-A0A6J7ZLN4-F1
#
_entry.id   AF-A0A6J7ZLN4-F1
#
_cell.length_a   1.000
_cell.length_b   1.000
_cell.length_c   1.000
_cell.angle_alpha   90.00
_cell.angle_beta   90.00
_cell.angle_gamma   90.00
#
_symmetry.space_group_name_H-M   'P 1'
#
loop_
_entity.id
_entity.type
_entity.pdbx_description
1 polymer ?
#
loop_
_entity_poly.entity_id
_entity_poly.type
_entity_poly.pdbx_seq_one_letter_code
_entity_poly.pdbx_strand_id
1 'polypeptide(L)'
;MVMHQKAKVNMNSEIIVTEVKKANQLKQEGKLEDAITVYRGLTEKLYRELGKLLSQQKNWDEAIATYRRALELNPEDYECHYQLGEAIYQRVMENPETFFSKYNLAEVTHKDYQIFDPELPEICFLNDQAFLQATAHLDDATYTIEWYKVYLRRSLSEAEKQACINWLQTPGHSRELGIQVWREGLAEFQTLLKCSYMTVGLEEAINCYRSAIELYPYHHPFYKGLVESLTKQGKREEAISIYHQLGLYLAEADRMDEAIACFQNIPNILLSNDQKTYDLIWDELNELRPINTVVNLYYPSEISLNAAYEYFANSIQYTVVNLWSLNDSDRLLLENLGLSIENLGLIKQDNITLEEIYINSFDDRQGFQLSRKVKRHPKMSRYYQWDKAINLQQSIVETGFVYSVCPFTGKILRSNQSFYVEPFILYRFVGKEVFYLMYGDWMGSKQCIYLPSQELIIALDQFPTTNFIGLINMFKTYSISNWQKIKSYISPKKKKICAVVGIFNVGHYVWNELSGIYYLEKNETINNIDNFLVSCYEHIMIDDIFPSIPSGKIIRLNSGNEVIFQNIIENNLFAVRLIDTFIEEELAKQIYQTSLRKCTQKFLEQVEIAKNHFPLLWITLRNYKRTWSSQIEGTANIIKSLHTHFPNLAVVFDGWSVPERDKEDASNQTHIKALEKDCLQPILNLLPPEITTYSTIGHPIYETIVWAEAIDLYSVPLGTGMTFVTWIASKPGVGHGTKDYYGPVEDSFSPLYRENAVPPVLISKEYITEDNKNNPDPMTRNYDCDWQVIYNELMQILQNLPKRV
;
A
#
# COMPACT_ATOMS: atom_id res chain seq x y z
N MET A 1 36.06 36.71 44.88
CA MET A 1 35.65 38.05 44.40
C MET A 1 34.34 37.90 43.65
N VAL A 2 33.22 37.96 44.37
CA VAL A 2 31.87 37.94 43.80
C VAL A 2 31.46 39.40 43.65
N MET A 3 31.46 39.92 42.43
CA MET A 3 30.90 41.24 42.11
C MET A 3 29.37 41.14 42.19
N HIS A 4 28.80 41.53 43.33
CA HIS A 4 27.37 41.84 43.43
C HIS A 4 27.08 43.09 42.59
N GLN A 5 26.74 42.90 41.33
CA GLN A 5 26.22 43.98 40.49
C GLN A 5 24.76 44.18 40.90
N LYS A 6 24.49 45.16 41.78
CA LYS A 6 23.13 45.63 42.06
C LYS A 6 22.51 46.10 40.74
N ALA A 7 21.59 45.32 40.19
CA ALA A 7 20.74 45.75 39.09
C ALA A 7 20.01 47.03 39.52
N LYS A 8 20.38 48.17 38.93
CA LYS A 8 19.65 49.42 39.10
C LYS A 8 18.29 49.26 38.43
N VAL A 9 17.24 49.49 39.20
CA VAL A 9 15.88 49.72 38.68
C VAL A 9 15.99 50.87 37.68
N ASN A 10 15.87 50.58 36.38
CA ASN A 10 15.86 51.58 35.32
C ASN A 10 14.42 51.97 34.96
N MET A 11 13.53 51.97 35.95
CA MET A 11 12.31 52.74 35.88
C MET A 11 12.71 54.14 36.34
N ASN A 12 12.60 55.16 35.47
CA ASN A 12 12.94 56.54 35.82
C ASN A 12 12.33 56.86 37.19
N SER A 13 13.17 57.00 38.22
CA SER A 13 12.71 57.25 39.59
C SER A 13 11.84 58.50 39.66
N GLU A 14 12.06 59.43 38.74
CA GLU A 14 11.23 60.61 38.51
C GLU A 14 9.78 60.27 38.09
N ILE A 15 9.54 59.24 37.29
CA ILE A 15 8.19 58.83 36.87
C ILE A 15 7.41 58.25 38.05
N ILE A 16 8.03 57.38 38.86
CA ILE A 16 7.39 56.81 40.06
C ILE A 16 7.04 57.93 41.04
N VAL A 17 7.99 58.82 41.32
CA VAL A 17 7.78 59.96 42.23
C VAL A 17 6.67 60.89 41.70
N THR A 18 6.61 61.12 40.39
CA THR A 18 5.61 61.99 39.76
C THR A 18 4.21 61.39 39.78
N GLU A 19 4.06 60.12 39.42
CA GLU A 19 2.75 59.44 39.44
C GLU A 19 2.26 59.20 40.88
N VAL A 20 3.15 58.95 41.86
CA VAL A 20 2.78 58.89 43.29
C VAL A 20 2.31 60.27 43.78
N LYS A 21 2.95 61.36 43.37
CA LYS A 21 2.49 62.73 43.69
C LYS A 21 1.11 63.01 43.09
N LYS A 22 0.89 62.62 41.84
CA LYS A 22 -0.40 62.74 41.13
C LYS A 22 -1.50 61.92 41.81
N ALA A 23 -1.23 60.68 42.19
CA ALA A 23 -2.20 59.85 42.93
C ALA A 23 -2.57 60.46 44.30
N ASN A 24 -1.59 61.00 45.01
CA ASN A 24 -1.82 61.71 46.28
C ASN A 24 -2.62 63.01 46.09
N GLN A 25 -2.40 63.73 45.00
CA GLN A 25 -3.18 64.93 44.67
C GLN A 25 -4.64 64.57 44.34
N LEU A 26 -4.87 63.54 43.52
CA LEU A 26 -6.23 63.05 43.21
C LEU A 26 -6.97 62.57 44.46
N LYS A 27 -6.25 61.96 45.41
CA LYS A 27 -6.76 61.60 46.73
C LYS A 27 -7.17 62.83 47.55
N GLN A 28 -6.39 63.91 47.52
CA GLN A 28 -6.72 65.18 48.20
C GLN A 28 -7.92 65.89 47.55
N GLU A 29 -8.12 65.71 46.25
CA GLU A 29 -9.27 66.23 45.48
C GLU A 29 -10.55 65.38 45.64
N GLY A 30 -10.51 64.28 46.41
CA GLY A 30 -11.66 63.38 46.63
C GLY A 30 -11.94 62.39 45.49
N LYS A 31 -11.12 62.38 44.43
CA LYS A 31 -11.20 61.46 43.28
C LYS A 31 -10.50 60.14 43.60
N LEU A 32 -11.09 59.38 44.53
CA LEU A 32 -10.46 58.18 45.09
C LEU A 32 -10.25 57.07 44.04
N GLU A 33 -11.20 56.86 43.12
CA GLU A 33 -11.06 55.82 42.08
C GLU A 33 -9.93 56.13 41.08
N ASP A 34 -9.74 57.39 40.71
CA ASP A 34 -8.64 57.81 39.85
C ASP A 34 -7.28 57.62 40.55
N ALA A 35 -7.21 57.93 41.84
CA ALA A 35 -6.02 57.69 42.65
C ALA A 35 -5.69 56.19 42.78
N ILE A 36 -6.71 55.34 42.99
CA ILE A 36 -6.55 53.88 43.03
C ILE A 36 -6.04 53.35 41.68
N THR A 37 -6.57 53.86 40.56
CA THR A 37 -6.14 53.48 39.22
C THR A 37 -4.67 53.79 38.99
N VAL A 38 -4.20 54.98 39.39
CA VAL A 38 -2.78 55.37 39.28
C VAL A 38 -1.89 54.48 40.17
N TYR A 39 -2.31 54.18 41.41
CA TYR A 39 -1.55 53.28 42.27
C TYR A 39 -1.49 51.85 41.72
N ARG A 40 -2.60 51.29 41.23
CA ARG A 40 -2.62 49.95 40.62
C ARG A 40 -1.69 49.87 39.41
N GLY A 41 -1.72 50.85 38.51
CA GLY A 41 -0.83 50.91 37.35
C GLY A 41 0.65 51.07 37.71
N LEU A 42 0.97 51.76 38.81
CA LEU A 42 2.35 51.82 39.33
C LEU A 42 2.80 50.48 39.90
N THR A 43 1.94 49.82 40.67
CA THR A 43 2.22 48.53 41.29
C THR A 43 2.38 47.42 40.25
N GLU A 44 1.53 47.40 39.22
CA GLU A 44 1.66 46.50 38.07
C GLU A 44 3.03 46.62 37.40
N LYS A 45 3.43 47.83 37.00
CA LYS A 45 4.73 48.05 36.34
C LYS A 45 5.90 47.59 37.22
N LEU A 46 5.81 47.83 38.53
CA LEU A 46 6.84 47.42 39.48
C LEU A 46 6.94 45.89 39.59
N TYR A 47 5.80 45.19 39.65
CA TYR A 47 5.78 43.73 39.63
C TYR A 47 6.34 43.18 38.31
N ARG A 48 5.98 43.75 37.16
CA ARG A 48 6.53 43.32 35.86
C ARG A 48 8.05 43.45 35.79
N GLU A 49 8.62 44.57 36.23
CA GLU A 49 10.07 44.78 36.24
C GLU A 49 10.78 43.88 37.27
N LEU A 50 10.17 43.64 38.43
CA LEU A 50 10.69 42.68 39.39
C LEU A 50 10.72 41.25 38.80
N GLY A 51 9.64 40.83 38.13
CA GLY A 51 9.56 39.55 37.44
C GLY A 51 10.68 39.39 36.41
N LYS A 52 10.94 40.43 35.59
CA LYS A 52 12.04 40.42 34.61
C LYS A 52 13.41 40.20 35.25
N LEU A 53 13.67 40.87 36.37
CA LEU A 53 14.94 40.70 37.10
C LEU A 53 15.07 39.30 37.71
N LEU A 54 13.97 38.71 38.19
CA LEU A 54 13.95 37.34 38.70
C LEU A 54 14.18 36.31 37.58
N SER A 55 13.55 36.49 36.41
CA SER A 55 13.78 35.69 35.21
C SER A 55 15.24 35.74 34.75
N GLN A 56 15.89 36.92 34.79
CA GLN A 56 17.32 37.05 34.47
C GLN A 56 18.23 36.28 35.44
N GLN A 57 17.79 36.11 36.69
CA GLN A 57 18.47 35.29 37.69
C GLN A 57 18.10 33.81 37.58
N LYS A 58 17.29 33.41 36.58
CA LYS A 58 16.71 32.07 36.42
C LYS A 58 15.89 31.62 37.63
N ASN A 59 15.36 32.58 38.39
CA ASN A 59 14.57 32.31 39.56
C ASN A 59 13.08 32.22 39.15
N TRP A 60 12.77 31.17 38.40
CA TRP A 60 11.53 31.11 37.63
C TRP A 60 10.28 30.99 38.50
N ASP A 61 10.31 30.22 39.59
CA ASP A 61 9.15 30.06 40.48
C ASP A 61 8.66 31.42 41.01
N GLU A 62 9.60 32.27 41.42
CA GLU A 62 9.32 33.59 41.98
C GLU A 62 9.01 34.62 40.89
N ALA A 63 9.63 34.49 39.71
CA ALA A 63 9.27 35.27 38.54
C ALA A 63 7.81 35.03 38.13
N ILE A 64 7.40 33.76 38.01
CA ILE A 64 6.03 33.36 37.65
C ILE A 64 5.01 33.92 38.64
N ALA A 65 5.24 33.75 39.95
CA ALA A 65 4.36 34.31 40.98
C ALA A 65 4.28 35.85 40.90
N THR A 66 5.38 36.51 40.56
CA THR A 66 5.44 37.97 40.44
C THR A 66 4.71 38.47 39.18
N TYR A 67 4.86 37.79 38.04
CA TYR A 67 4.12 38.13 36.81
C TYR A 67 2.61 37.90 36.95
N ARG A 68 2.18 36.83 37.62
CA ARG A 68 0.75 36.60 37.89
C ARG A 68 0.13 37.75 38.70
N ARG A 69 0.84 38.28 39.71
CA ARG A 69 0.40 39.47 40.47
C ARG A 69 0.34 40.73 39.61
N ALA A 70 1.22 40.88 38.62
CA ALA A 70 1.12 41.98 37.66
C ALA A 70 -0.15 41.84 36.80
N LEU A 71 -0.46 40.62 36.33
CA LEU A 71 -1.66 40.34 35.54
C LEU A 71 -2.97 40.42 36.34
N GLU A 72 -2.95 40.15 37.65
CA GLU A 72 -4.10 40.43 38.54
C GLU A 72 -4.46 41.93 38.57
N LEU A 73 -3.46 42.80 38.42
CA LEU A 73 -3.63 44.25 38.40
C LEU A 73 -3.93 44.81 37.01
N ASN A 74 -3.37 44.19 35.96
CA ASN A 74 -3.65 44.53 34.57
C ASN A 74 -3.69 43.25 33.69
N PRO A 75 -4.88 42.68 33.46
CA PRO A 75 -5.03 41.49 32.62
C PRO A 75 -4.69 41.73 31.14
N GLU A 76 -4.67 42.98 30.66
CA GLU A 76 -4.43 43.34 29.26
C GLU A 76 -2.94 43.64 28.95
N ASP A 77 -2.03 43.36 29.90
CA ASP A 77 -0.59 43.54 29.67
C ASP A 77 0.02 42.41 28.84
N TYR A 78 0.03 42.59 27.53
CA TYR A 78 0.58 41.63 26.56
C TYR A 78 2.05 41.27 26.85
N GLU A 79 2.87 42.22 27.33
CA GLU A 79 4.29 41.99 27.62
C GLU A 79 4.43 41.11 28.86
N CYS A 80 3.58 41.33 29.86
CA CYS A 80 3.56 40.48 31.05
C CYS A 80 3.09 39.05 30.74
N HIS A 81 2.10 38.88 29.86
CA HIS A 81 1.69 37.55 29.36
C HIS A 81 2.84 36.81 28.68
N TYR A 82 3.56 37.46 27.76
CA TYR A 82 4.71 36.86 27.09
C TYR A 82 5.82 36.47 28.06
N GLN A 83 6.21 37.37 28.98
CA GLN A 83 7.27 37.13 29.94
C GLN A 83 6.91 36.03 30.95
N LEU A 84 5.63 35.92 31.31
CA LEU A 84 5.10 34.81 32.10
C LEU A 84 5.23 33.48 31.33
N GLY A 85 4.79 33.45 30.07
CA GLY A 85 4.92 32.26 29.21
C GLY A 85 6.36 31.78 29.09
N GLU A 86 7.31 32.70 28.89
CA GLU A 86 8.74 32.37 28.82
C GLU A 86 9.29 31.84 30.14
N ALA A 87 8.93 32.46 31.27
CA ALA A 87 9.35 31.98 32.58
C ALA A 87 8.80 30.58 32.89
N ILE A 88 7.55 30.30 32.50
CA ILE A 88 6.95 28.95 32.60
C ILE A 88 7.68 27.96 31.71
N TYR A 89 7.87 28.28 30.42
CA TYR A 89 8.55 27.40 29.47
C TYR A 89 9.95 27.01 29.95
N GLN A 90 10.77 27.99 30.35
CA GLN A 90 12.12 27.73 30.86
C GLN A 90 12.09 26.87 32.13
N ARG A 91 11.14 27.13 33.04
CA ARG A 91 11.01 26.36 34.27
C ARG A 91 10.59 24.91 34.04
N VAL A 92 9.69 24.68 33.10
CA VAL A 92 9.21 23.35 32.70
C VAL A 92 10.31 22.59 31.99
N MET A 93 11.11 23.25 31.13
CA MET A 93 12.26 22.64 30.48
C MET A 93 13.40 22.32 31.45
N GLU A 94 13.58 23.12 32.51
CA GLU A 94 14.63 22.89 33.51
C GLU A 94 14.31 21.69 34.41
N ASN A 95 13.11 21.63 34.99
CA ASN A 95 12.69 20.56 35.90
C ASN A 95 11.15 20.36 35.88
N PRO A 96 10.60 19.58 34.93
CA PRO A 96 9.15 19.41 34.81
C PRO A 96 8.55 18.70 36.05
N GLU A 97 9.30 17.78 36.66
CA GLU A 97 8.85 16.95 37.79
C GLU A 97 8.54 17.74 39.06
N THR A 98 9.15 18.92 39.22
CA THR A 98 8.94 19.81 40.36
C THR A 98 8.15 21.05 40.00
N PHE A 99 7.64 21.14 38.76
CA PHE A 99 6.90 22.32 38.33
C PHE A 99 5.67 22.54 39.21
N PHE A 100 4.87 21.49 39.44
CA PHE A 100 3.65 21.57 40.25
C PHE A 100 3.84 21.33 41.76
N SER A 101 5.03 20.91 42.22
CA SER A 101 5.23 20.55 43.63
C SER A 101 5.16 21.73 44.59
N LYS A 102 5.38 22.96 44.10
CA LYS A 102 5.21 24.21 44.84
C LYS A 102 3.88 24.93 44.53
N TYR A 103 3.15 24.48 43.52
CA TYR A 103 1.79 24.95 43.29
C TYR A 103 0.89 24.28 44.30
N ASN A 104 0.23 25.07 45.14
CA ASN A 104 -0.84 24.55 45.96
C ASN A 104 -1.96 24.15 44.98
N LEU A 105 -2.02 22.88 44.56
CA LEU A 105 -3.03 22.34 43.65
C LEU A 105 -4.48 22.65 44.12
N ALA A 106 -4.65 22.98 45.41
CA ALA A 106 -5.89 23.43 46.02
C ALA A 106 -6.30 24.88 45.68
N GLU A 107 -5.39 25.74 45.23
CA GLU A 107 -5.65 27.16 44.90
C GLU A 107 -5.92 27.40 43.41
N VAL A 108 -5.64 26.41 42.54
CA VAL A 108 -6.03 26.48 41.13
C VAL A 108 -7.51 26.11 41.04
N THR A 109 -8.35 27.10 40.75
CA THR A 109 -9.79 26.92 40.82
C THR A 109 -10.29 25.95 39.73
N HIS A 110 -11.34 25.22 40.05
CA HIS A 110 -12.02 24.25 39.17
C HIS A 110 -12.45 24.80 37.79
N LYS A 111 -12.46 26.13 37.60
CA LYS A 111 -12.84 26.80 36.34
C LYS A 111 -11.73 26.81 35.29
N ASP A 112 -10.46 26.79 35.69
CA ASP A 112 -9.33 26.91 34.75
C ASP A 112 -9.02 25.57 34.05
N TYR A 113 -9.51 24.45 34.61
CA TYR A 113 -9.34 23.11 34.06
C TYR A 113 -10.44 22.67 33.07
N GLN A 114 -11.61 23.32 33.07
CA GLN A 114 -12.74 22.91 32.21
C GLN A 114 -12.52 23.22 30.71
N ILE A 115 -11.45 23.93 30.36
CA ILE A 115 -11.15 24.36 28.98
C ILE A 115 -10.28 23.33 28.23
N PHE A 116 -9.67 22.37 28.94
CA PHE A 116 -8.82 21.35 28.32
C PHE A 116 -9.60 20.06 28.05
N ASP A 117 -9.95 19.89 26.78
CA ASP A 117 -10.39 18.70 26.05
C ASP A 117 -11.11 17.56 26.84
N PRO A 118 -12.34 17.18 26.46
CA PRO A 118 -13.01 15.99 27.01
C PRO A 118 -12.24 14.66 26.83
N GLU A 119 -11.17 14.62 26.03
CA GLU A 119 -10.26 13.49 25.87
C GLU A 119 -9.05 13.45 26.83
N LEU A 120 -8.98 14.30 27.88
CA LEU A 120 -7.82 14.39 28.80
C LEU A 120 -8.02 13.70 30.20
N PRO A 121 -7.83 12.37 30.31
CA PRO A 121 -7.68 11.66 31.60
C PRO A 121 -6.39 12.01 32.39
N GLU A 122 -5.52 12.89 31.87
CA GLU A 122 -4.20 13.19 32.46
C GLU A 122 -4.30 13.90 33.82
N ILE A 123 -5.44 14.55 34.13
CA ILE A 123 -5.68 15.22 35.41
C ILE A 123 -5.74 14.21 36.57
N CYS A 124 -6.23 12.98 36.34
CA CYS A 124 -6.24 11.94 37.37
C CYS A 124 -4.83 11.53 37.81
N PHE A 125 -3.83 11.72 36.94
CA PHE A 125 -2.42 11.43 37.19
C PHE A 125 -1.76 12.42 38.15
N LEU A 126 -2.31 13.63 38.24
CA LEU A 126 -1.79 14.77 38.99
C LEU A 126 -2.53 14.99 40.30
N ASN A 127 -3.70 14.36 40.48
CA ASN A 127 -4.52 14.45 41.69
C ASN A 127 -4.86 13.05 42.23
N ASP A 128 -3.92 12.48 42.98
CA ASP A 128 -4.05 11.15 43.60
C ASP A 128 -5.29 11.06 44.51
N GLN A 129 -5.67 12.17 45.17
CA GLN A 129 -6.88 12.21 46.00
C GLN A 129 -8.16 12.03 45.19
N ALA A 130 -8.28 12.69 44.04
CA ALA A 130 -9.45 12.56 43.18
C ALA A 130 -9.56 11.13 42.62
N PHE A 131 -8.44 10.52 42.20
CA PHE A 131 -8.42 9.13 41.74
C PHE A 131 -8.81 8.15 42.86
N LEU A 132 -8.28 8.32 44.06
CA LEU A 132 -8.62 7.50 45.22
C LEU A 132 -10.10 7.63 45.59
N GLN A 133 -10.66 8.84 45.56
CA GLN A 133 -12.09 9.05 45.80
C GLN A 133 -12.97 8.40 44.72
N ALA A 134 -12.60 8.57 43.44
CA ALA A 134 -13.33 8.00 42.32
C ALA A 134 -13.31 6.46 42.34
N THR A 135 -12.22 5.87 42.82
CA THR A 135 -12.02 4.40 42.83
C THR A 135 -12.31 3.75 44.19
N ALA A 136 -12.73 4.52 45.20
CA ALA A 136 -13.00 4.03 46.55
C ALA A 136 -14.03 2.88 46.61
N HIS A 137 -14.94 2.83 45.64
CA HIS A 137 -16.00 1.82 45.55
C HIS A 137 -15.57 0.51 44.88
N LEU A 138 -14.40 0.49 44.22
CA LEU A 138 -13.90 -0.68 43.48
C LEU A 138 -13.25 -1.69 44.43
N ASP A 139 -13.34 -2.99 44.12
CA ASP A 139 -12.52 -4.01 44.76
C ASP A 139 -11.05 -3.91 44.30
N ASP A 140 -10.14 -4.61 44.99
CA ASP A 140 -8.70 -4.49 44.71
C ASP A 140 -8.31 -4.96 43.30
N ALA A 141 -9.03 -5.94 42.74
CA ALA A 141 -8.74 -6.45 41.40
C ALA A 141 -9.12 -5.43 40.32
N THR A 142 -10.29 -4.84 40.44
CA THR A 142 -10.82 -3.81 39.53
C THR A 142 -10.07 -2.50 39.71
N TYR A 143 -9.75 -2.11 40.95
CA TYR A 143 -8.85 -0.99 41.24
C TYR A 143 -7.50 -1.15 40.54
N THR A 144 -6.89 -2.34 40.61
CA THR A 144 -5.59 -2.60 39.98
C THR A 144 -5.67 -2.48 38.45
N ILE A 145 -6.75 -2.96 37.83
CA ILE A 145 -6.99 -2.79 36.38
C ILE A 145 -7.12 -1.31 36.01
N GLU A 146 -7.97 -0.57 36.73
CA GLU A 146 -8.17 0.85 36.46
C GLU A 146 -6.92 1.67 36.77
N TRP A 147 -6.14 1.30 37.78
CA TRP A 147 -4.84 1.92 38.07
C TRP A 147 -3.85 1.72 36.92
N TYR A 148 -3.64 0.49 36.43
CA TYR A 148 -2.75 0.25 35.28
C TYR A 148 -3.22 0.98 34.02
N LYS A 149 -4.53 1.01 33.79
CA LYS A 149 -5.12 1.68 32.63
C LYS A 149 -4.98 3.20 32.72
N VAL A 150 -5.21 3.80 33.89
CA VAL A 150 -5.14 5.26 34.09
C VAL A 150 -3.69 5.73 34.18
N TYR A 151 -2.84 5.01 34.94
CA TYR A 151 -1.48 5.45 35.24
C TYR A 151 -0.38 4.84 34.37
N LEU A 152 -0.60 3.69 33.71
CA LEU A 152 0.40 3.04 32.86
C LEU A 152 -0.05 2.85 31.41
N ARG A 153 -1.30 3.20 31.07
CA ARG A 153 -1.87 3.16 29.70
C ARG A 153 -1.71 1.82 28.98
N ARG A 154 -1.66 0.72 29.73
CA ARG A 154 -1.59 -0.63 29.17
C ARG A 154 -2.41 -1.63 29.98
N SER A 155 -2.75 -2.72 29.33
CA SER A 155 -3.28 -3.91 30.00
C SER A 155 -2.19 -4.53 30.89
N LEU A 156 -2.60 -4.98 32.08
CA LEU A 156 -1.72 -5.71 32.98
C LEU A 156 -1.79 -7.22 32.74
N SER A 157 -0.68 -7.90 32.94
CA SER A 157 -0.64 -9.36 32.98
C SER A 157 -1.30 -9.89 34.25
N GLU A 158 -1.77 -11.14 34.22
CA GLU A 158 -2.34 -11.79 35.43
C GLU A 158 -1.31 -11.93 36.55
N ALA A 159 -0.01 -12.03 36.23
CA ALA A 159 1.06 -12.04 37.22
C ALA A 159 1.20 -10.68 37.93
N GLU A 160 1.19 -9.58 37.17
CA GLU A 160 1.22 -8.21 37.71
C GLU A 160 -0.03 -7.90 38.54
N LYS A 161 -1.20 -8.34 38.06
CA LYS A 161 -2.48 -8.19 38.76
C LYS A 161 -2.45 -8.88 40.11
N GLN A 162 -2.03 -10.14 40.14
CA GLN A 162 -1.97 -10.89 41.38
C GLN A 162 -0.92 -10.33 42.34
N ALA A 163 0.21 -9.83 41.84
CA ALA A 163 1.23 -9.18 42.66
C ALA A 163 0.72 -7.90 43.33
N CYS A 164 0.01 -7.03 42.59
CA CYS A 164 -0.58 -5.81 43.15
C CYS A 164 -1.68 -6.11 44.18
N ILE A 165 -2.55 -7.08 43.92
CA ILE A 165 -3.58 -7.50 44.87
C ILE A 165 -2.93 -8.02 46.16
N ASN A 166 -1.93 -8.91 46.03
CA ASN A 166 -1.21 -9.44 47.20
C ASN A 166 -0.51 -8.33 47.99
N TRP A 167 0.05 -7.33 47.30
CA TRP A 167 0.67 -6.18 47.94
C TRP A 167 -0.35 -5.35 48.71
N LEU A 168 -1.50 -5.02 48.12
CA LEU A 168 -2.56 -4.24 48.77
C LEU A 168 -3.18 -4.96 49.98
N GLN A 169 -3.23 -6.29 49.95
CA GLN A 169 -3.75 -7.11 51.06
C GLN A 169 -2.73 -7.34 52.19
N THR A 170 -1.50 -6.86 52.05
CA THR A 170 -0.47 -6.98 53.09
C THR A 170 -0.75 -5.99 54.23
N PRO A 171 -0.73 -6.42 55.51
CA PRO A 171 -1.00 -5.54 56.64
C PRO A 171 -0.10 -4.30 56.67
N GLY A 172 -0.70 -3.11 56.75
CA GLY A 172 0.00 -1.82 56.73
C GLY A 172 0.13 -1.18 55.35
N HIS A 173 -0.27 -1.88 54.28
CA HIS A 173 -0.41 -1.29 52.94
C HIS A 173 -1.82 -0.73 52.73
N SER A 174 -1.91 0.26 51.85
CA SER A 174 -3.14 0.95 51.45
C SER A 174 -3.02 1.40 50.00
N ARG A 175 -4.14 1.80 49.39
CA ARG A 175 -4.13 2.34 48.02
C ARG A 175 -3.34 3.65 47.96
N GLU A 176 -3.47 4.48 49.00
CA GLU A 176 -2.71 5.72 49.20
C GLU A 176 -1.20 5.44 49.20
N LEU A 177 -0.76 4.48 50.01
CA LEU A 177 0.65 4.10 50.10
C LEU A 177 1.13 3.43 48.81
N GLY A 178 0.27 2.64 48.16
CA GLY A 178 0.57 1.99 46.87
C GLY A 178 0.89 3.01 45.78
N ILE A 179 0.06 4.04 45.62
CA ILE A 179 0.30 5.11 44.64
C ILE A 179 1.64 5.81 44.92
N GLN A 180 1.96 6.11 46.19
CA GLN A 180 3.24 6.72 46.55
C GLN A 180 4.44 5.82 46.21
N VAL A 181 4.40 4.55 46.62
CA VAL A 181 5.49 3.60 46.42
C VAL A 181 5.68 3.26 44.93
N TRP A 182 4.60 3.06 44.18
CA TRP A 182 4.67 2.74 42.76
C TRP A 182 5.10 3.94 41.92
N ARG A 183 4.71 5.16 42.32
CA ARG A 183 5.23 6.39 41.73
C ARG A 183 6.74 6.43 41.84
N GLU A 184 7.30 6.22 43.03
CA GLU A 184 8.76 6.25 43.23
C GLU A 184 9.50 5.04 42.66
N GLY A 185 8.87 3.87 42.65
CA GLY A 185 9.53 2.60 42.32
C GLY A 185 9.50 2.19 40.83
N LEU A 186 8.56 2.69 40.02
CA LEU A 186 8.38 2.26 38.63
C LEU A 186 8.93 3.29 37.63
N ALA A 187 9.97 2.89 36.89
CA ALA A 187 10.61 3.75 35.87
C ALA A 187 9.65 4.17 34.74
N GLU A 188 8.73 3.28 34.34
CA GLU A 188 7.69 3.54 33.34
C GLU A 188 6.74 4.67 33.81
N PHE A 189 6.32 4.60 35.07
CA PHE A 189 5.47 5.62 35.70
C PHE A 189 6.19 6.98 35.78
N GLN A 190 7.46 6.99 36.21
CA GLN A 190 8.26 8.22 36.28
C GLN A 190 8.40 8.90 34.90
N THR A 191 8.55 8.10 33.84
CA THR A 191 8.62 8.60 32.47
C THR A 191 7.29 9.23 32.04
N LEU A 192 6.18 8.55 32.27
CA LEU A 192 4.83 9.05 31.94
C LEU A 192 4.46 10.30 32.76
N LEU A 193 4.81 10.31 34.06
CA LEU A 193 4.59 11.45 34.96
C LEU A 193 5.36 12.69 34.48
N LYS A 194 6.63 12.51 34.11
CA LYS A 194 7.47 13.56 33.54
C LYS A 194 6.90 14.14 32.25
N CYS A 195 6.44 13.27 31.34
CA CYS A 195 5.77 13.68 30.11
C CYS A 195 4.50 14.48 30.42
N SER A 196 3.70 14.03 31.37
CA SER A 196 2.45 14.71 31.77
C SER A 196 2.71 16.10 32.36
N TYR A 197 3.67 16.23 33.27
CA TYR A 197 4.07 17.53 33.81
C TYR A 197 4.59 18.49 32.74
N MET A 198 5.35 17.95 31.78
CA MET A 198 5.82 18.71 30.64
C MET A 198 4.65 19.18 29.77
N THR A 199 3.69 18.30 29.45
CA THR A 199 2.49 18.66 28.66
C THR A 199 1.71 19.79 29.32
N VAL A 200 1.33 19.64 30.60
CA VAL A 200 0.50 20.64 31.29
C VAL A 200 1.26 21.97 31.48
N GLY A 201 2.53 21.92 31.86
CA GLY A 201 3.33 23.14 32.02
C GLY A 201 3.53 23.88 30.69
N LEU A 202 3.73 23.15 29.59
CA LEU A 202 3.80 23.74 28.25
C LEU A 202 2.46 24.31 27.80
N GLU A 203 1.34 23.72 28.22
CA GLU A 203 0.00 24.20 27.86
C GLU A 203 -0.30 25.54 28.54
N GLU A 204 0.15 25.71 29.79
CA GLU A 204 0.09 26.98 30.48
C GLU A 204 0.90 28.07 29.77
N ALA A 205 2.12 27.74 29.32
CA ALA A 205 2.94 28.64 28.51
C ALA A 205 2.25 29.01 27.18
N ILE A 206 1.66 28.02 26.48
CA ILE A 206 0.91 28.21 25.24
C ILE A 206 -0.24 29.21 25.43
N ASN A 207 -1.00 29.10 26.52
CA ASN A 207 -2.10 30.02 26.81
C ASN A 207 -1.62 31.45 27.06
N CYS A 208 -0.48 31.61 27.77
CA CYS A 208 0.15 32.92 27.94
C CYS A 208 0.58 33.52 26.58
N TYR A 209 1.20 32.71 25.71
CA TYR A 209 1.58 33.18 24.37
C TYR A 209 0.37 33.53 23.50
N ARG A 210 -0.71 32.74 23.52
CA ARG A 210 -1.98 33.06 22.83
C ARG A 210 -2.59 34.36 23.33
N SER A 211 -2.64 34.57 24.65
CA SER A 211 -3.15 35.81 25.24
C SER A 211 -2.31 37.03 24.81
N ALA A 212 -0.98 36.89 24.78
CA ALA A 212 -0.09 37.94 24.29
C ALA A 212 -0.33 38.25 22.79
N ILE A 213 -0.57 37.22 21.96
CA ILE A 213 -0.86 37.36 20.53
C ILE A 213 -2.22 38.04 20.31
N GLU A 214 -3.27 37.65 21.05
CA GLU A 214 -4.59 38.28 20.95
C GLU A 214 -4.54 39.78 21.25
N LEU A 215 -3.79 40.16 22.29
CA LEU A 215 -3.64 41.56 22.71
C LEU A 215 -2.70 42.35 21.79
N TYR A 216 -1.66 41.72 21.27
CA TYR A 216 -0.69 42.37 20.39
C TYR A 216 -0.15 41.43 19.29
N PRO A 217 -0.89 41.26 18.18
CA PRO A 217 -0.62 40.24 17.16
C PRO A 217 0.66 40.44 16.34
N TYR A 218 1.30 41.60 16.40
CA TYR A 218 2.40 41.98 15.49
C TYR A 218 3.80 41.72 16.05
N HIS A 219 3.92 41.08 17.22
CA HIS A 219 5.20 40.85 17.88
C HIS A 219 5.70 39.41 17.70
N HIS A 220 6.67 39.25 16.81
CA HIS A 220 7.27 37.97 16.42
C HIS A 220 7.68 37.06 17.61
N PRO A 221 8.33 37.55 18.69
CA PRO A 221 8.71 36.71 19.83
C PRO A 221 7.57 35.88 20.44
N PHE A 222 6.32 36.35 20.38
CA PHE A 222 5.18 35.64 20.98
C PHE A 222 4.88 34.33 20.23
N TYR A 223 4.92 34.38 18.91
CA TYR A 223 4.71 33.22 18.05
C TYR A 223 5.86 32.23 18.14
N LYS A 224 7.10 32.71 18.30
CA LYS A 224 8.26 31.83 18.48
C LYS A 224 8.11 30.96 19.74
N GLY A 225 7.78 31.57 20.89
CA GLY A 225 7.55 30.84 22.14
C GLY A 225 6.37 29.86 22.04
N LEU A 226 5.29 30.28 21.36
CA LEU A 226 4.13 29.42 21.06
C LEU A 226 4.54 28.18 20.24
N VAL A 227 5.28 28.37 19.15
CA VAL A 227 5.69 27.24 18.31
C VAL A 227 6.69 26.33 19.01
N GLU A 228 7.67 26.87 19.74
CA GLU A 228 8.62 26.04 20.48
C GLU A 228 7.86 25.15 21.49
N SER A 229 6.87 25.70 22.18
CA SER A 229 6.02 24.97 23.12
C SER A 229 5.16 23.90 22.43
N LEU A 230 4.46 24.26 21.34
CA LEU A 230 3.66 23.32 20.54
C LEU A 230 4.51 22.18 19.96
N THR A 231 5.70 22.50 19.47
CA THR A 231 6.65 21.52 18.92
C THR A 231 7.12 20.53 20.00
N LYS A 232 7.38 21.03 21.22
CA LYS A 232 7.76 20.21 22.38
C LYS A 232 6.63 19.33 22.90
N GLN A 233 5.38 19.78 22.80
CA GLN A 233 4.19 18.95 23.07
C GLN A 233 3.88 17.94 21.95
N GLY A 234 4.56 18.01 20.80
CA GLY A 234 4.25 17.18 19.64
C GLY A 234 3.10 17.70 18.77
N LYS A 235 2.49 18.85 19.08
CA LYS A 235 1.45 19.54 18.31
C LYS A 235 2.03 20.27 17.07
N ARG A 236 2.72 19.52 16.21
CA ARG A 236 3.50 20.07 15.08
C ARG A 236 2.65 20.74 14.00
N GLU A 237 1.48 20.19 13.69
CA GLU A 237 0.59 20.74 12.65
C GLU A 237 0.06 22.13 13.03
N GLU A 238 -0.30 22.29 14.30
CA GLU A 238 -0.69 23.58 14.85
C GLU A 238 0.47 24.57 14.80
N ALA A 239 1.67 24.15 15.22
CA ALA A 239 2.89 24.94 15.12
C ALA A 239 3.16 25.44 13.69
N ILE A 240 2.98 24.59 12.67
CA ILE A 240 3.17 24.94 11.25
C ILE A 240 2.13 25.97 10.81
N SER A 241 0.86 25.75 11.14
CA SER A 241 -0.22 26.68 10.81
C SER A 241 0.05 28.07 11.38
N ILE A 242 0.48 28.12 12.64
CA ILE A 242 0.83 29.37 13.34
C ILE A 242 2.07 30.05 12.71
N TYR A 243 3.11 29.28 12.36
CA TYR A 243 4.29 29.83 11.66
C TYR A 243 3.95 30.38 10.28
N HIS A 244 3.07 29.71 9.53
CA HIS A 244 2.64 30.14 8.22
C HIS A 244 1.83 31.44 8.30
N GLN A 245 0.86 31.50 9.22
CA GLN A 245 0.08 32.72 9.47
C GLN A 245 0.97 33.88 9.89
N LEU A 246 1.92 33.65 10.79
CA LEU A 246 2.92 34.64 11.16
C LEU A 246 3.71 35.15 9.95
N GLY A 247 4.18 34.24 9.09
CA GLY A 247 4.89 34.59 7.86
C GLY A 247 4.07 35.49 6.95
N LEU A 248 2.77 35.19 6.77
CA LEU A 248 1.85 36.03 6.00
C LEU A 248 1.66 37.41 6.64
N TYR A 249 1.41 37.49 7.94
CA TYR A 249 1.25 38.76 8.65
C TYR A 249 2.51 39.63 8.58
N LEU A 250 3.70 39.02 8.71
CA LEU A 250 4.96 39.74 8.59
C LEU A 250 5.19 40.25 7.17
N ALA A 251 4.79 39.47 6.15
CA ALA A 251 4.86 39.90 4.76
C ALA A 251 3.90 41.07 4.48
N GLU A 252 2.67 41.03 5.00
CA GLU A 252 1.69 42.12 4.91
C GLU A 252 2.17 43.40 5.63
N ALA A 253 2.95 43.24 6.70
CA ALA A 253 3.58 44.33 7.44
C ALA A 253 4.92 44.82 6.84
N ASP A 254 5.28 44.39 5.62
CA ASP A 254 6.52 44.73 4.90
C ASP A 254 7.82 44.31 5.63
N ARG A 255 7.75 43.28 6.49
CA ARG A 255 8.90 42.69 7.22
C ARG A 255 9.39 41.42 6.52
N MET A 256 9.84 41.56 5.28
CA MET A 256 10.10 40.42 4.39
C MET A 256 11.18 39.45 4.89
N ASP A 257 12.28 39.91 5.49
CA ASP A 257 13.35 39.02 5.98
C ASP A 257 12.84 38.05 7.06
N GLU A 258 11.94 38.52 7.93
CA GLU A 258 11.35 37.72 9.01
C GLU A 258 10.25 36.81 8.49
N ALA A 259 9.45 37.26 7.52
CA ALA A 259 8.50 36.41 6.82
C ALA A 259 9.20 35.25 6.12
N ILE A 260 10.31 35.53 5.41
CA ILE A 260 11.14 34.51 4.76
C ILE A 260 11.71 33.53 5.79
N ALA A 261 12.23 34.02 6.92
CA ALA A 261 12.73 33.15 7.99
C ALA A 261 11.64 32.23 8.57
N CYS A 262 10.39 32.71 8.68
CA CYS A 262 9.25 31.89 9.09
C CYS A 262 8.99 30.77 8.08
N PHE A 263 8.89 31.10 6.79
CA PHE A 263 8.64 30.12 5.74
C PHE A 263 9.79 29.12 5.55
N GLN A 264 11.04 29.53 5.77
CA GLN A 264 12.22 28.65 5.68
C GLN A 264 12.33 27.67 6.87
N ASN A 265 11.81 28.02 8.05
CA ASN A 265 11.86 27.12 9.20
C ASN A 265 10.79 26.01 9.16
N ILE A 266 9.65 26.24 8.50
CA ILE A 266 8.56 25.26 8.41
C ILE A 266 9.02 23.93 7.76
N PRO A 267 9.71 23.92 6.60
CA PRO A 267 10.28 22.70 6.06
C PRO A 267 11.26 22.02 7.00
N ASN A 268 12.09 22.75 7.77
CA ASN A 268 13.02 22.13 8.72
C ASN A 268 12.28 21.43 9.88
N ILE A 269 11.12 21.95 10.30
CA ILE A 269 10.25 21.32 11.31
C ILE A 269 9.65 20.01 10.75
N LEU A 270 9.26 20.00 9.47
CA LEU A 270 8.70 18.85 8.75
C LEU A 270 9.75 17.79 8.37
N LEU A 271 10.83 18.21 7.71
CA LEU A 271 11.88 17.42 7.06
C LEU A 271 12.99 16.96 8.01
N SER A 272 12.90 17.29 9.30
CA SER A 272 13.82 16.73 10.31
C SER A 272 13.81 15.20 10.37
N ASN A 273 12.83 14.54 9.73
CA ASN A 273 12.83 13.12 9.37
C ASN A 273 11.93 12.89 8.14
N ASP A 274 12.50 12.75 6.93
CA ASP A 274 11.76 12.39 5.70
C ASP A 274 10.86 11.15 5.89
N GLN A 275 11.27 10.24 6.77
CA GLN A 275 10.52 9.06 7.23
C GLN A 275 9.11 9.39 7.73
N LYS A 276 8.93 10.49 8.48
CA LYS A 276 7.61 10.91 8.97
C LYS A 276 6.75 11.59 7.89
N THR A 277 7.38 12.19 6.87
CA THR A 277 6.66 12.84 5.77
C THR A 277 5.88 11.83 4.94
N TYR A 278 6.44 10.63 4.74
CA TYR A 278 5.77 9.55 4.01
C TYR A 278 4.51 9.06 4.73
N ASP A 279 4.58 8.86 6.05
CA ASP A 279 3.42 8.47 6.86
C ASP A 279 2.33 9.55 6.84
N LEU A 280 2.70 10.83 6.95
CA LEU A 280 1.74 11.94 6.91
C LEU A 280 0.96 11.99 5.59
N ILE A 281 1.67 11.89 4.46
CA ILE A 281 1.04 11.87 3.14
C ILE A 281 0.15 10.63 3.00
N TRP A 282 0.64 9.48 3.43
CA TRP A 282 -0.11 8.22 3.39
C TRP A 282 -1.40 8.30 4.21
N ASP A 283 -1.33 8.83 5.43
CA ASP A 283 -2.47 8.99 6.33
C ASP A 283 -3.53 9.93 5.75
N GLU A 284 -3.09 11.03 5.12
CA GLU A 284 -4.00 11.97 4.48
C GLU A 284 -4.73 11.36 3.27
N LEU A 285 -4.03 10.62 2.40
CA LEU A 285 -4.65 9.92 1.27
C LEU A 285 -5.70 8.88 1.71
N ASN A 286 -5.59 8.41 2.95
CA ASN A 286 -6.45 7.39 3.54
C ASN A 286 -7.44 7.93 4.59
N GLU A 287 -7.60 9.25 4.71
CA GLU A 287 -8.54 9.89 5.64
C GLU A 287 -8.32 9.47 7.11
N LEU A 288 -7.08 9.13 7.47
CA LEU A 288 -6.69 8.72 8.82
C LEU A 288 -6.44 9.93 9.75
N ARG A 289 -6.33 11.14 9.18
CA ARG A 289 -6.13 12.40 9.90
C ARG A 289 -6.97 13.52 9.27
N PRO A 290 -7.32 14.57 10.04
CA PRO A 290 -8.00 15.74 9.51
C PRO A 290 -7.17 16.40 8.40
N ILE A 291 -7.83 16.85 7.31
CA ILE A 291 -7.16 17.52 6.20
C ILE A 291 -6.72 18.91 6.67
N ASN A 292 -5.42 19.10 6.93
CA ASN A 292 -4.85 20.42 7.19
C ASN A 292 -4.19 20.98 5.92
N THR A 293 -4.85 21.96 5.31
CA THR A 293 -4.43 22.57 4.04
C THR A 293 -3.08 23.28 4.11
N VAL A 294 -2.65 23.75 5.28
CA VAL A 294 -1.39 24.51 5.43
C VAL A 294 -0.17 23.60 5.41
N VAL A 295 -0.25 22.42 6.05
CA VAL A 295 0.86 21.44 6.11
C VAL A 295 1.20 20.93 4.69
N ASN A 296 0.17 20.77 3.86
CA ASN A 296 0.30 20.33 2.47
C ASN A 296 1.16 21.23 1.59
N LEU A 297 1.24 22.53 1.88
CA LEU A 297 2.02 23.50 1.09
C LEU A 297 3.53 23.22 1.16
N TYR A 298 3.96 22.45 2.15
CA TYR A 298 5.37 22.23 2.49
C TYR A 298 5.83 20.79 2.28
N TYR A 299 4.96 19.91 1.76
CA TYR A 299 5.39 18.58 1.32
C TYR A 299 6.28 18.67 0.09
N PRO A 300 7.28 17.77 -0.05
CA PRO A 300 8.13 17.74 -1.21
C PRO A 300 7.30 17.52 -2.48
N SER A 301 7.65 18.24 -3.54
CA SER A 301 7.04 18.07 -4.86
C SER A 301 7.43 16.75 -5.52
N GLU A 302 8.61 16.22 -5.17
CA GLU A 302 9.14 14.96 -5.69
C GLU A 302 9.56 14.04 -4.54
N ILE A 303 9.11 12.80 -4.58
CA ILE A 303 9.49 11.74 -3.64
C ILE A 303 10.11 10.59 -4.43
N SER A 304 11.36 10.27 -4.11
CA SER A 304 12.11 9.17 -4.73
C SER A 304 11.43 7.82 -4.45
N LEU A 305 11.12 7.08 -5.51
CA LEU A 305 10.52 5.74 -5.43
C LEU A 305 11.37 4.76 -4.62
N ASN A 306 12.69 4.76 -4.87
CA ASN A 306 13.61 3.85 -4.20
C ASN A 306 13.67 4.14 -2.70
N ALA A 307 13.79 5.42 -2.33
CA ALA A 307 13.84 5.83 -0.93
C ALA A 307 12.50 5.54 -0.21
N ALA A 308 11.38 5.79 -0.86
CA ALA A 308 10.05 5.47 -0.35
C ALA A 308 9.84 3.96 -0.16
N TYR A 309 10.26 3.14 -1.14
CA TYR A 309 10.16 1.69 -1.05
C TYR A 309 11.04 1.13 0.07
N GLU A 310 12.31 1.55 0.15
CA GLU A 310 13.21 1.15 1.23
C GLU A 310 12.67 1.55 2.60
N TYR A 311 12.03 2.72 2.72
CA TYR A 311 11.37 3.13 3.94
C TYR A 311 10.25 2.15 4.34
N PHE A 312 9.28 1.91 3.46
CA PHE A 312 8.14 1.04 3.78
C PHE A 312 8.56 -0.42 4.00
N ALA A 313 9.56 -0.90 3.27
CA ALA A 313 10.09 -2.25 3.42
C ALA A 313 10.80 -2.47 4.77
N ASN A 314 11.43 -1.45 5.35
CA ASN A 314 12.23 -1.58 6.56
C ASN A 314 11.54 -1.04 7.83
N SER A 315 10.60 -0.11 7.69
CA SER A 315 10.07 0.66 8.83
C SER A 315 8.67 0.24 9.26
N ILE A 316 7.94 -0.51 8.42
CA ILE A 316 6.55 -0.89 8.67
C ILE A 316 6.47 -2.39 8.93
N GLN A 317 5.80 -2.72 10.04
CA GLN A 317 5.46 -4.10 10.37
C GLN A 317 3.98 -4.35 10.07
N TYR A 318 3.73 -5.19 9.07
CA TYR A 318 2.38 -5.59 8.70
C TYR A 318 1.91 -6.77 9.54
N THR A 319 0.63 -6.74 9.91
CA THR A 319 -0.05 -7.94 10.43
C THR A 319 -0.70 -8.65 9.25
N VAL A 320 -0.43 -9.95 9.08
CA VAL A 320 -1.01 -10.75 7.99
C VAL A 320 -1.90 -11.84 8.58
N VAL A 321 -3.19 -11.79 8.26
CA VAL A 321 -4.20 -12.77 8.68
C VAL A 321 -4.67 -13.56 7.46
N ASN A 322 -4.74 -14.89 7.60
CA ASN A 322 -5.20 -15.77 6.54
C ASN A 322 -6.62 -16.26 6.84
N LEU A 323 -7.61 -15.79 6.07
CA LEU A 323 -9.04 -16.06 6.34
C LEU A 323 -9.40 -17.56 6.25
N TRP A 324 -8.66 -18.34 5.46
CA TRP A 324 -8.89 -19.79 5.31
C TRP A 324 -8.25 -20.64 6.42
N SER A 325 -7.35 -20.05 7.22
CA SER A 325 -6.63 -20.75 8.28
C SER A 325 -6.60 -19.93 9.58
N LEU A 326 -7.73 -19.34 9.93
CA LEU A 326 -7.89 -18.53 11.14
C LEU A 326 -7.67 -19.38 12.40
N ASN A 327 -6.63 -19.05 13.16
CA ASN A 327 -6.45 -19.53 14.53
C ASN A 327 -7.23 -18.65 15.53
N ASP A 328 -7.28 -19.05 16.80
CA ASP A 328 -8.04 -18.33 17.83
C ASP A 328 -7.52 -16.90 18.07
N SER A 329 -6.20 -16.69 17.97
CA SER A 329 -5.63 -15.33 18.08
C SER A 329 -6.02 -14.42 16.94
N ASP A 330 -6.08 -14.92 15.70
CA ASP A 330 -6.50 -14.16 14.53
C ASP A 330 -7.98 -13.78 14.64
N ARG A 331 -8.83 -14.70 15.13
CA ARG A 331 -10.26 -14.41 15.36
C ARG A 331 -10.44 -13.30 16.38
N LEU A 332 -9.76 -13.43 17.52
CA LEU A 332 -9.81 -12.42 18.58
C LEU A 332 -9.29 -11.06 18.10
N LEU A 333 -8.22 -11.05 17.29
CA LEU A 333 -7.70 -9.83 16.67
C LEU A 333 -8.75 -9.16 15.78
N LEU A 334 -9.36 -9.91 14.85
CA LEU A 334 -10.38 -9.36 13.94
C LEU A 334 -11.59 -8.83 14.73
N GLU A 335 -12.06 -9.56 15.74
CA GLU A 335 -13.17 -9.14 16.60
C GLU A 335 -12.85 -7.86 17.38
N ASN A 336 -11.65 -7.76 17.97
CA ASN A 336 -11.21 -6.57 18.71
C ASN A 336 -11.10 -5.33 17.80
N LEU A 337 -10.76 -5.51 16.53
CA LEU A 337 -10.76 -4.44 15.53
C LEU A 337 -12.18 -4.10 15.00
N GLY A 338 -13.19 -4.89 15.38
CA GLY A 338 -14.57 -4.72 14.95
C GLY A 338 -14.85 -5.21 13.51
N LEU A 339 -14.00 -6.09 12.98
CA LEU A 339 -14.18 -6.73 11.68
C LEU A 339 -15.10 -7.95 11.82
N SER A 340 -16.07 -8.12 10.93
CA SER A 340 -16.91 -9.32 10.90
C SER A 340 -16.34 -10.36 9.96
N ILE A 341 -16.14 -11.57 10.49
CA ILE A 341 -15.68 -12.73 9.72
C ILE A 341 -16.70 -13.10 8.63
N GLU A 342 -17.99 -12.95 8.90
CA GLU A 342 -19.08 -13.18 7.95
C GLU A 342 -19.00 -12.19 6.78
N ASN A 343 -18.77 -10.91 7.07
CA ASN A 343 -18.59 -9.89 6.03
C ASN A 343 -17.34 -10.19 5.20
N LEU A 344 -16.21 -10.55 5.81
CA LEU A 344 -15.00 -10.97 5.09
C LEU A 344 -15.28 -12.20 4.20
N GLY A 345 -16.10 -13.14 4.68
CA GLY A 345 -16.58 -14.29 3.91
C GLY A 345 -17.46 -13.89 2.71
N LEU A 346 -18.29 -12.86 2.83
CA LEU A 346 -19.07 -12.31 1.71
C LEU A 346 -18.18 -11.58 0.70
N ILE A 347 -17.18 -10.83 1.16
CA ILE A 347 -16.23 -10.13 0.27
C ILE A 347 -15.47 -11.16 -0.58
N LYS A 348 -15.04 -12.27 0.02
CA LYS A 348 -14.35 -13.38 -0.67
C LYS A 348 -15.15 -13.95 -1.85
N GLN A 349 -16.47 -14.01 -1.73
CA GLN A 349 -17.30 -14.62 -2.77
C GLN A 349 -17.29 -13.80 -4.06
N ASP A 350 -17.22 -14.48 -5.19
CA ASP A 350 -17.47 -13.90 -6.51
C ASP A 350 -18.50 -14.79 -7.22
N ASN A 351 -19.73 -14.30 -7.30
CA ASN A 351 -20.79 -14.94 -8.08
C ASN A 351 -21.75 -13.88 -8.60
N ILE A 352 -22.37 -14.17 -9.75
CA ILE A 352 -23.20 -13.20 -10.48
C ILE A 352 -24.40 -12.70 -9.66
N THR A 353 -25.01 -13.56 -8.84
CA THR A 353 -26.17 -13.19 -8.02
C THR A 353 -25.78 -12.16 -6.97
N LEU A 354 -24.63 -12.36 -6.32
CA LEU A 354 -24.10 -11.45 -5.31
C LEU A 354 -23.74 -10.09 -5.92
N GLU A 355 -23.09 -10.09 -7.08
CA GLU A 355 -22.79 -8.86 -7.82
C GLU A 355 -24.07 -8.09 -8.18
N GLU A 356 -25.12 -8.77 -8.65
CA GLU A 356 -26.40 -8.13 -8.96
C GLU A 356 -27.13 -7.61 -7.73
N ILE A 357 -27.05 -8.30 -6.58
CA ILE A 357 -27.56 -7.80 -5.30
C ILE A 357 -26.86 -6.48 -4.96
N TYR A 358 -25.54 -6.42 -5.11
CA TYR A 358 -24.79 -5.20 -4.85
C TYR A 358 -25.13 -4.07 -5.83
N ILE A 359 -25.29 -4.36 -7.11
CA ILE A 359 -25.66 -3.34 -8.11
C ILE A 359 -27.05 -2.79 -7.81
N ASN A 360 -28.02 -3.67 -7.55
CA ASN A 360 -29.41 -3.29 -7.29
C ASN A 360 -29.62 -2.57 -5.96
N SER A 361 -28.66 -2.59 -5.03
CA SER A 361 -28.73 -1.73 -3.83
C SER A 361 -28.54 -0.25 -4.15
N PHE A 362 -28.14 0.09 -5.39
CA PHE A 362 -27.99 1.46 -5.87
C PHE A 362 -28.87 1.79 -7.09
N ASP A 363 -29.71 0.86 -7.57
CA ASP A 363 -30.69 1.11 -8.65
C ASP A 363 -32.10 1.14 -8.06
N ASP A 364 -32.76 2.30 -8.14
CA ASP A 364 -34.11 2.53 -7.63
C ASP A 364 -35.17 1.62 -8.30
N ARG A 365 -34.86 1.05 -9.48
CA ARG A 365 -35.78 0.16 -10.22
C ARG A 365 -35.68 -1.30 -9.80
N GLN A 366 -34.64 -1.69 -9.06
CA GLN A 366 -34.39 -3.05 -8.55
C GLN A 366 -34.61 -4.17 -9.59
N GLY A 367 -33.84 -4.15 -10.67
CA GLY A 367 -33.94 -5.17 -11.73
C GLY A 367 -32.76 -5.22 -12.69
N PHE A 368 -31.64 -4.58 -12.35
CA PHE A 368 -30.43 -4.66 -13.16
C PHE A 368 -29.94 -6.10 -13.17
N GLN A 369 -29.67 -6.61 -14.37
CA GLN A 369 -29.08 -7.91 -14.59
C GLN A 369 -27.84 -7.76 -15.47
N LEU A 370 -26.74 -8.36 -15.03
CA LEU A 370 -25.52 -8.42 -15.83
C LEU A 370 -25.77 -9.21 -17.12
N SER A 371 -25.10 -8.82 -18.20
CA SER A 371 -25.25 -9.45 -19.50
C SER A 371 -24.82 -10.93 -19.45
N ARG A 372 -25.65 -11.81 -20.02
CA ARG A 372 -25.44 -13.27 -20.02
C ARG A 372 -25.60 -13.86 -21.43
N LYS A 373 -25.22 -13.10 -22.46
CA LYS A 373 -25.35 -13.56 -23.86
C LYS A 373 -24.47 -14.78 -24.12
N VAL A 374 -23.34 -14.88 -23.42
CA VAL A 374 -22.49 -16.06 -23.41
C VAL A 374 -22.37 -16.64 -22.01
N LYS A 375 -22.42 -17.97 -21.91
CA LYS A 375 -22.18 -18.67 -20.67
C LYS A 375 -20.68 -18.81 -20.48
N ARG A 376 -20.16 -18.33 -19.35
CA ARG A 376 -18.82 -18.72 -18.92
C ARG A 376 -18.79 -20.22 -18.67
N HIS A 377 -17.66 -20.85 -18.97
CA HIS A 377 -17.46 -22.28 -18.75
C HIS A 377 -17.15 -22.52 -17.26
N PRO A 378 -18.10 -23.04 -16.45
CA PRO A 378 -17.84 -23.26 -15.03
C PRO A 378 -17.08 -24.57 -14.90
N LYS A 379 -15.81 -24.56 -14.47
CA LYS A 379 -15.04 -25.79 -14.34
C LYS A 379 -14.07 -25.76 -13.16
N MET A 380 -14.11 -26.81 -12.35
CA MET A 380 -13.12 -27.10 -11.32
C MET A 380 -11.91 -27.80 -11.93
N SER A 381 -10.72 -27.35 -11.58
CA SER A 381 -9.49 -28.11 -11.83
C SER A 381 -9.50 -29.38 -10.98
N ARG A 382 -8.91 -30.47 -11.50
CA ARG A 382 -8.71 -31.73 -10.77
C ARG A 382 -7.71 -31.56 -9.62
N TYR A 383 -6.79 -30.62 -9.77
CA TYR A 383 -5.72 -30.32 -8.81
C TYR A 383 -6.00 -29.10 -7.93
N TYR A 384 -6.75 -28.13 -8.44
CA TYR A 384 -7.13 -26.89 -7.78
C TYR A 384 -8.66 -26.81 -7.67
N GLN A 385 -9.18 -27.03 -6.46
CA GLN A 385 -10.61 -26.88 -6.19
C GLN A 385 -10.99 -25.40 -6.06
N TRP A 386 -10.98 -24.68 -7.18
CA TRP A 386 -11.36 -23.27 -7.21
C TRP A 386 -12.63 -23.10 -8.04
N ASP A 387 -13.75 -22.87 -7.35
CA ASP A 387 -14.95 -22.32 -7.97
C ASP A 387 -14.86 -20.79 -7.91
N LYS A 388 -14.05 -20.23 -8.81
CA LYS A 388 -13.82 -18.79 -8.90
C LYS A 388 -14.49 -18.27 -10.15
N ALA A 389 -15.68 -17.71 -9.98
CA ALA A 389 -16.26 -16.91 -11.03
C ALA A 389 -15.55 -15.54 -11.04
N ILE A 390 -15.46 -14.92 -12.22
CA ILE A 390 -14.72 -13.67 -12.45
C ILE A 390 -15.77 -12.59 -12.80
N ASN A 391 -16.79 -12.41 -11.96
CA ASN A 391 -17.92 -11.52 -12.24
C ASN A 391 -17.64 -10.08 -11.83
N LEU A 392 -16.75 -9.85 -10.86
CA LEU A 392 -16.37 -8.51 -10.42
C LEU A 392 -15.94 -7.61 -11.59
N GLN A 393 -15.11 -8.13 -12.51
CA GLN A 393 -14.69 -7.37 -13.69
C GLN A 393 -15.88 -7.01 -14.59
N GLN A 394 -16.90 -7.88 -14.66
CA GLN A 394 -18.08 -7.65 -15.48
C GLN A 394 -18.97 -6.57 -14.86
N SER A 395 -19.14 -6.58 -13.54
CA SER A 395 -19.77 -5.47 -12.80
C SER A 395 -19.09 -4.15 -13.13
N ILE A 396 -17.76 -4.11 -13.12
CA ILE A 396 -16.99 -2.91 -13.47
C ILE A 396 -17.29 -2.47 -14.91
N VAL A 397 -17.19 -3.38 -15.88
CA VAL A 397 -17.39 -3.06 -17.30
C VAL A 397 -18.81 -2.58 -17.58
N GLU A 398 -19.83 -3.17 -16.96
CA GLU A 398 -21.24 -2.83 -17.26
C GLU A 398 -21.77 -1.64 -16.45
N THR A 399 -21.19 -1.33 -15.29
CA THR A 399 -21.70 -0.29 -14.38
C THR A 399 -20.75 0.90 -14.16
N GLY A 400 -19.46 0.72 -14.43
CA GLY A 400 -18.41 1.69 -14.08
C GLY A 400 -18.05 1.72 -12.59
N PHE A 401 -18.48 0.72 -11.82
CA PHE A 401 -18.18 0.60 -10.40
C PHE A 401 -17.76 -0.82 -10.02
N VAL A 402 -16.91 -0.91 -9.01
CA VAL A 402 -16.65 -2.15 -8.26
C VAL A 402 -17.47 -2.12 -6.97
N TYR A 403 -17.97 -3.29 -6.54
CA TYR A 403 -18.85 -3.41 -5.39
C TYR A 403 -18.28 -4.36 -4.34
N SER A 404 -18.59 -4.09 -3.08
CA SER A 404 -18.23 -4.94 -1.95
C SER A 404 -19.07 -4.55 -0.73
N VAL A 405 -19.21 -5.44 0.24
CA VAL A 405 -19.67 -5.05 1.58
C VAL A 405 -18.53 -4.41 2.38
N CYS A 406 -18.86 -3.51 3.30
CA CYS A 406 -17.92 -2.99 4.29
C CYS A 406 -17.57 -4.09 5.29
N PRO A 407 -16.28 -4.38 5.54
CA PRO A 407 -15.89 -5.48 6.44
C PRO A 407 -16.34 -5.25 7.89
N PHE A 408 -16.54 -3.99 8.29
CA PHE A 408 -17.00 -3.61 9.63
C PHE A 408 -18.53 -3.65 9.78
N THR A 409 -19.26 -3.08 8.82
CA THR A 409 -20.69 -2.78 8.99
C THR A 409 -21.62 -3.64 8.14
N GLY A 410 -21.09 -4.38 7.17
CA GLY A 410 -21.89 -5.12 6.19
C GLY A 410 -22.62 -4.24 5.17
N LYS A 411 -22.54 -2.91 5.28
CA LYS A 411 -23.15 -1.99 4.32
C LYS A 411 -22.56 -2.21 2.93
N ILE A 412 -23.42 -2.31 1.91
CA ILE A 412 -22.97 -2.42 0.52
C ILE A 412 -22.36 -1.08 0.10
N LEU A 413 -21.14 -1.14 -0.43
CA LEU A 413 -20.36 -0.03 -0.93
C LEU A 413 -20.11 -0.21 -2.43
N ARG A 414 -19.87 0.90 -3.10
CA ARG A 414 -19.35 0.91 -4.48
C ARG A 414 -18.19 1.88 -4.58
N SER A 415 -17.26 1.60 -5.48
CA SER A 415 -16.12 2.47 -5.76
C SER A 415 -15.85 2.56 -7.26
N ASN A 416 -15.22 3.65 -7.67
CA ASN A 416 -14.62 3.81 -8.99
C ASN A 416 -13.15 4.26 -8.87
N GLN A 417 -12.48 3.88 -7.78
CA GLN A 417 -11.09 4.25 -7.50
C GLN A 417 -10.22 2.99 -7.60
N SER A 418 -9.25 2.98 -8.52
CA SER A 418 -8.40 1.83 -8.84
C SER A 418 -6.93 2.22 -8.88
N PHE A 419 -6.06 1.34 -8.40
CA PHE A 419 -4.62 1.55 -8.36
C PHE A 419 -3.90 0.29 -8.85
N TYR A 420 -3.04 0.43 -9.85
CA TYR A 420 -2.38 -0.71 -10.51
C TYR A 420 -1.05 -1.09 -9.85
N VAL A 421 -0.89 -2.36 -9.52
CA VAL A 421 0.39 -2.95 -9.07
C VAL A 421 0.47 -4.35 -9.66
N GLU A 422 1.26 -4.53 -10.73
CA GLU A 422 1.26 -5.76 -11.53
C GLU A 422 1.38 -7.05 -10.71
N PRO A 423 0.60 -8.10 -11.02
CA PRO A 423 -0.51 -8.15 -12.00
C PRO A 423 -1.87 -7.71 -11.43
N PHE A 424 -1.89 -7.06 -10.26
CA PHE A 424 -3.08 -6.75 -9.48
C PHE A 424 -3.59 -5.32 -9.69
N ILE A 425 -4.86 -5.13 -9.34
CA ILE A 425 -5.51 -3.83 -9.17
C ILE A 425 -6.07 -3.76 -7.75
N LEU A 426 -5.75 -2.70 -7.03
CA LEU A 426 -6.32 -2.38 -5.74
C LEU A 426 -7.49 -1.41 -5.94
N TYR A 427 -8.65 -1.78 -5.39
CA TYR A 427 -9.84 -0.95 -5.39
C TYR A 427 -10.05 -0.31 -4.02
N ARG A 428 -10.06 1.03 -3.95
CA ARG A 428 -10.23 1.79 -2.70
C ARG A 428 -11.70 1.95 -2.36
N PHE A 429 -12.12 1.57 -1.16
CA PHE A 429 -13.46 1.78 -0.65
C PHE A 429 -13.44 2.73 0.55
N VAL A 430 -14.41 3.63 0.62
CA VAL A 430 -14.65 4.50 1.77
C VAL A 430 -15.85 3.94 2.55
N GLY A 431 -15.58 3.27 3.66
CA GLY A 431 -16.58 2.65 4.53
C GLY A 431 -16.65 3.32 5.90
N LYS A 432 -16.62 2.51 6.98
CA LYS A 432 -16.33 3.00 8.33
C LYS A 432 -14.94 3.64 8.39
N GLU A 433 -14.00 3.02 7.70
CA GLU A 433 -12.66 3.51 7.40
C GLU A 433 -12.32 3.11 5.95
N VAL A 434 -11.22 3.66 5.43
CA VAL A 434 -10.73 3.33 4.10
C VAL A 434 -10.14 1.91 4.10
N PHE A 435 -10.49 1.12 3.09
CA PHE A 435 -9.87 -0.18 2.85
C PHE A 435 -9.66 -0.43 1.36
N TYR A 436 -8.70 -1.30 1.05
CA TYR A 436 -8.39 -1.68 -0.32
C TYR A 436 -8.71 -3.15 -0.55
N LEU A 437 -9.45 -3.45 -1.61
CA LEU A 437 -9.64 -4.81 -2.11
C LEU A 437 -8.66 -5.05 -3.26
N MET A 438 -7.73 -5.97 -3.08
CA MET A 438 -6.80 -6.36 -4.13
C MET A 438 -7.38 -7.49 -4.99
N TYR A 439 -7.38 -7.29 -6.30
CA TYR A 439 -7.95 -8.20 -7.28
C TYR A 439 -6.97 -8.42 -8.44
N GLY A 440 -6.90 -9.65 -8.96
CA GLY A 440 -6.23 -9.91 -10.24
C GLY A 440 -5.00 -10.81 -10.18
N ASP A 441 -5.15 -12.05 -9.70
CA ASP A 441 -4.19 -13.13 -10.00
C ASP A 441 -4.43 -13.73 -11.39
N TRP A 442 -3.76 -14.82 -11.74
CA TRP A 442 -3.98 -15.52 -13.02
C TRP A 442 -5.40 -16.10 -13.16
N MET A 443 -6.10 -16.26 -12.04
CA MET A 443 -7.45 -16.85 -11.98
C MET A 443 -8.54 -15.77 -11.87
N GLY A 444 -8.18 -14.49 -11.87
CA GLY A 444 -9.14 -13.38 -11.81
C GLY A 444 -9.90 -13.29 -10.49
N SER A 445 -9.20 -13.46 -9.38
CA SER A 445 -9.85 -13.55 -8.06
C SER A 445 -9.44 -12.48 -7.06
N LYS A 446 -10.31 -12.28 -6.08
CA LYS A 446 -10.10 -11.40 -4.91
C LYS A 446 -9.04 -12.02 -4.01
N GLN A 447 -7.93 -11.32 -3.79
CA GLN A 447 -6.75 -11.88 -3.13
C GLN A 447 -6.65 -11.49 -1.67
N CYS A 448 -6.72 -10.19 -1.38
CA CYS A 448 -6.62 -9.69 -0.02
C CYS A 448 -7.42 -8.41 0.19
N ILE A 449 -7.69 -8.11 1.44
CA ILE A 449 -8.10 -6.79 1.92
C ILE A 449 -6.91 -6.17 2.64
N TYR A 450 -6.63 -4.91 2.38
CA TYR A 450 -5.64 -4.14 3.11
C TYR A 450 -6.31 -2.96 3.82
N LEU A 451 -6.05 -2.84 5.12
CA LEU A 451 -6.57 -1.81 6.01
C LEU A 451 -5.40 -0.90 6.45
N PRO A 452 -5.29 0.32 5.90
CA PRO A 452 -4.18 1.22 6.18
C PRO A 452 -4.06 1.60 7.66
N SER A 453 -5.17 1.84 8.35
CA SER A 453 -5.21 2.30 9.75
C SER A 453 -4.54 1.34 10.74
N GLN A 454 -4.45 0.06 10.39
CA GLN A 454 -3.92 -1.00 11.26
C GLN A 454 -2.73 -1.72 10.62
N GLU A 455 -2.31 -1.31 9.42
CA GLU A 455 -1.34 -2.02 8.59
C GLU A 455 -1.65 -3.53 8.49
N LEU A 456 -2.95 -3.83 8.36
CA LEU A 456 -3.49 -5.19 8.40
C LEU A 456 -3.79 -5.67 6.99
N ILE A 457 -3.20 -6.81 6.63
CA ILE A 457 -3.45 -7.53 5.38
C ILE A 457 -4.25 -8.78 5.71
N ILE A 458 -5.45 -8.90 5.17
CA ILE A 458 -6.31 -10.08 5.31
C ILE A 458 -6.31 -10.81 3.98
N ALA A 459 -5.57 -11.91 3.89
CA ALA A 459 -5.60 -12.76 2.72
C ALA A 459 -6.92 -13.54 2.68
N LEU A 460 -7.63 -13.47 1.56
CA LEU A 460 -8.96 -14.05 1.39
C LEU A 460 -8.91 -15.50 0.92
N ASP A 461 -7.88 -15.88 0.17
CA ASP A 461 -7.78 -17.23 -0.38
C ASP A 461 -6.37 -17.82 -0.42
N GLN A 462 -6.29 -19.16 -0.39
CA GLN A 462 -5.06 -19.92 -0.28
C GLN A 462 -4.25 -19.84 -1.59
N PHE A 463 -3.47 -18.77 -1.74
CA PHE A 463 -2.49 -18.64 -2.81
C PHE A 463 -1.08 -18.71 -2.21
N PRO A 464 -0.35 -19.83 -2.38
CA PRO A 464 0.83 -20.14 -1.57
C PRO A 464 2.09 -19.30 -1.86
N THR A 465 2.03 -18.30 -2.74
CA THR A 465 3.25 -17.64 -3.27
C THR A 465 3.16 -16.12 -3.42
N THR A 466 2.06 -15.46 -3.03
CA THR A 466 1.93 -14.00 -3.24
C THR A 466 2.59 -13.22 -2.11
N ASN A 467 3.64 -12.44 -2.43
CA ASN A 467 4.26 -11.53 -1.49
C ASN A 467 3.39 -10.27 -1.30
N PHE A 468 2.33 -10.38 -0.49
CA PHE A 468 1.42 -9.26 -0.23
C PHE A 468 2.12 -8.04 0.36
N ILE A 469 3.08 -8.24 1.27
CA ILE A 469 3.83 -7.14 1.88
C ILE A 469 4.60 -6.34 0.82
N GLY A 470 5.31 -7.03 -0.08
CA GLY A 470 6.03 -6.38 -1.18
C GLY A 470 5.11 -5.59 -2.11
N LEU A 471 3.93 -6.15 -2.43
CA LEU A 471 2.93 -5.49 -3.27
C LEU A 471 2.32 -4.26 -2.59
N ILE A 472 1.98 -4.35 -1.30
CA ILE A 472 1.47 -3.21 -0.52
C ILE A 472 2.54 -2.13 -0.37
N ASN A 473 3.80 -2.49 -0.10
CA ASN A 473 4.91 -1.54 -0.08
C ASN A 473 5.04 -0.81 -1.42
N MET A 474 4.99 -1.54 -2.54
CA MET A 474 5.02 -0.94 -3.88
C MET A 474 3.82 -0.01 -4.11
N PHE A 475 2.62 -0.43 -3.70
CA PHE A 475 1.42 0.40 -3.77
C PHE A 475 1.56 1.70 -2.97
N LYS A 476 2.04 1.62 -1.72
CA LYS A 476 2.29 2.79 -0.87
C LYS A 476 3.32 3.71 -1.51
N THR A 477 4.42 3.16 -2.02
CA THR A 477 5.46 3.91 -2.75
C THR A 477 4.87 4.67 -3.94
N TYR A 478 4.16 4.00 -4.84
CA TYR A 478 3.53 4.66 -5.99
C TYR A 478 2.54 5.73 -5.56
N SER A 479 1.80 5.46 -4.47
CA SER A 479 0.80 6.39 -3.95
C SER A 479 1.43 7.67 -3.41
N ILE A 480 2.44 7.56 -2.54
CA ILE A 480 3.08 8.75 -1.98
C ILE A 480 3.90 9.48 -3.04
N SER A 481 4.57 8.81 -3.98
CA SER A 481 5.29 9.49 -5.06
C SER A 481 4.36 10.24 -6.03
N ASN A 482 3.07 9.92 -6.05
CA ASN A 482 2.06 10.58 -6.89
C ASN A 482 0.97 11.29 -6.09
N TRP A 483 1.23 11.65 -4.82
CA TRP A 483 0.21 12.06 -3.86
C TRP A 483 -0.67 13.22 -4.33
N GLN A 484 -0.08 14.25 -4.98
CA GLN A 484 -0.81 15.42 -5.48
C GLN A 484 -1.85 15.04 -6.54
N LYS A 485 -1.46 14.17 -7.47
CA LYS A 485 -2.32 13.68 -8.54
C LYS A 485 -3.41 12.76 -7.96
N ILE A 486 -3.06 11.93 -6.97
CA ILE A 486 -4.01 11.04 -6.31
C ILE A 486 -5.09 11.82 -5.57
N LYS A 487 -4.76 12.90 -4.87
CA LYS A 487 -5.76 13.77 -4.23
C LYS A 487 -6.84 14.23 -5.23
N SER A 488 -6.43 14.61 -6.44
CA SER A 488 -7.37 14.98 -7.50
C SER A 488 -8.16 13.77 -8.03
N TYR A 489 -7.52 12.61 -8.16
CA TYR A 489 -8.10 11.36 -8.66
C TYR A 489 -9.17 10.75 -7.73
N ILE A 490 -8.94 10.77 -6.42
CA ILE A 490 -9.89 10.21 -5.43
C ILE A 490 -11.13 11.09 -5.23
N SER A 491 -11.19 12.28 -5.83
CA SER A 491 -12.41 13.10 -5.85
C SER A 491 -13.59 12.38 -6.55
N PRO A 492 -14.86 12.72 -6.24
CA PRO A 492 -16.05 12.00 -6.71
C PRO A 492 -16.39 12.19 -8.21
N LYS A 493 -15.38 12.45 -9.06
CA LYS A 493 -15.56 12.59 -10.51
C LYS A 493 -15.85 11.23 -11.16
N LYS A 494 -16.71 11.24 -12.18
CA LYS A 494 -16.90 10.09 -13.07
C LYS A 494 -15.56 9.77 -13.74
N LYS A 495 -15.21 8.50 -13.75
CA LYS A 495 -13.98 7.98 -14.37
C LYS A 495 -14.31 7.20 -15.63
N LYS A 496 -13.33 7.12 -16.54
CA LYS A 496 -13.43 6.34 -17.77
C LYS A 496 -12.97 4.91 -17.51
N ILE A 497 -13.74 3.92 -17.92
CA ILE A 497 -13.40 2.50 -17.72
C ILE A 497 -12.23 2.16 -18.64
N CYS A 498 -11.16 1.61 -18.07
CA CYS A 498 -9.96 1.29 -18.79
C CYS A 498 -9.55 -0.16 -18.58
N ALA A 499 -9.44 -0.93 -19.66
CA ALA A 499 -8.85 -2.26 -19.60
C ALA A 499 -7.31 -2.15 -19.56
N VAL A 500 -6.66 -2.90 -18.68
CA VAL A 500 -5.18 -3.05 -18.67
C VAL A 500 -4.82 -4.39 -19.31
N VAL A 501 -3.92 -4.36 -20.29
CA VAL A 501 -3.52 -5.50 -21.12
C VAL A 501 -2.01 -5.45 -21.39
N GLY A 502 -1.41 -6.58 -21.74
CA GLY A 502 -0.02 -6.69 -22.14
C GLY A 502 0.79 -7.27 -20.99
N ILE A 503 0.88 -8.58 -20.94
CA ILE A 503 1.69 -9.27 -19.95
C ILE A 503 2.86 -10.01 -20.60
N PHE A 504 4.00 -10.05 -19.91
CA PHE A 504 5.23 -10.66 -20.41
C PHE A 504 5.09 -12.16 -20.81
N ASN A 505 4.20 -12.89 -20.14
CA ASN A 505 4.03 -14.32 -20.40
C ASN A 505 2.98 -14.56 -21.48
N VAL A 506 3.40 -15.02 -22.66
CA VAL A 506 2.49 -15.31 -23.80
C VAL A 506 1.38 -16.28 -23.43
N GLY A 507 1.64 -17.22 -22.53
CA GLY A 507 0.62 -18.15 -22.06
C GLY A 507 -0.52 -17.40 -21.37
N HIS A 508 -0.20 -16.55 -20.39
CA HIS A 508 -1.21 -15.72 -19.71
C HIS A 508 -1.81 -14.64 -20.62
N TYR A 509 -1.07 -14.14 -21.60
CA TYR A 509 -1.62 -13.25 -22.62
C TYR A 509 -2.75 -13.92 -23.40
N VAL A 510 -2.52 -15.13 -23.92
CA VAL A 510 -3.54 -15.89 -24.67
C VAL A 510 -4.65 -16.40 -23.77
N TRP A 511 -4.27 -16.99 -22.63
CA TRP A 511 -5.20 -17.69 -21.73
C TRP A 511 -6.06 -16.77 -20.91
N ASN A 512 -5.56 -15.60 -20.51
CA ASN A 512 -6.28 -14.67 -19.63
C ASN A 512 -6.77 -13.41 -20.33
N GLU A 513 -5.86 -12.70 -21.01
CA GLU A 513 -6.18 -11.36 -21.52
C GLU A 513 -6.98 -11.45 -22.83
N LEU A 514 -6.51 -12.22 -23.82
CA LEU A 514 -7.22 -12.38 -25.08
C LEU A 514 -8.57 -13.09 -24.90
N SER A 515 -8.63 -14.11 -24.05
CA SER A 515 -9.90 -14.77 -23.68
C SER A 515 -10.85 -13.82 -22.96
N GLY A 516 -10.36 -12.96 -22.06
CA GLY A 516 -11.14 -11.92 -21.40
C GLY A 516 -11.70 -10.89 -22.37
N ILE A 517 -10.90 -10.43 -23.34
CA ILE A 517 -11.36 -9.53 -24.41
C ILE A 517 -12.42 -10.21 -25.28
N TYR A 518 -12.16 -11.46 -25.68
CA TYR A 518 -13.08 -12.27 -26.47
C TYR A 518 -14.44 -12.46 -25.78
N TYR A 519 -14.42 -12.73 -24.47
CA TYR A 519 -15.64 -12.80 -23.66
C TYR A 519 -16.44 -11.51 -23.72
N LEU A 520 -15.80 -10.34 -23.58
CA LEU A 520 -16.49 -9.05 -23.67
C LEU A 520 -17.05 -8.77 -25.07
N GLU A 521 -16.35 -9.16 -26.12
CA GLU A 521 -16.83 -9.03 -27.51
C GLU A 521 -18.08 -9.88 -27.72
N LYS A 522 -18.02 -11.16 -27.33
CA LYS A 522 -19.15 -12.09 -27.43
C LYS A 522 -20.34 -11.71 -26.57
N ASN A 523 -20.09 -11.12 -25.40
CA ASN A 523 -21.14 -10.65 -24.51
C ASN A 523 -21.68 -9.26 -24.89
N GLU A 524 -21.15 -8.66 -25.98
CA GLU A 524 -21.47 -7.32 -26.50
C GLU A 524 -21.21 -6.19 -25.50
N THR A 525 -20.32 -6.39 -24.53
CA THR A 525 -19.97 -5.43 -23.48
C THR A 525 -18.64 -4.72 -23.72
N ILE A 526 -17.88 -5.13 -24.76
CA ILE A 526 -16.59 -4.51 -25.10
C ILE A 526 -16.69 -3.01 -25.38
N ASN A 527 -17.84 -2.55 -25.88
CA ASN A 527 -18.07 -1.14 -26.16
C ASN A 527 -18.12 -0.25 -24.91
N ASN A 528 -18.35 -0.84 -23.73
CA ASN A 528 -18.35 -0.13 -22.45
C ASN A 528 -16.93 0.19 -21.95
N ILE A 529 -15.89 -0.42 -22.55
CA ILE A 529 -14.50 -0.02 -22.30
C ILE A 529 -14.22 1.29 -23.03
N ASP A 530 -13.82 2.33 -22.31
CA ASP A 530 -13.45 3.62 -22.90
C ASP A 530 -12.06 3.56 -23.54
N ASN A 531 -11.09 2.92 -22.87
CA ASN A 531 -9.71 2.81 -23.35
C ASN A 531 -9.07 1.46 -22.97
N PHE A 532 -8.06 1.05 -23.73
CA PHE A 532 -7.16 -0.06 -23.42
C PHE A 532 -5.76 0.51 -23.17
N LEU A 533 -5.27 0.41 -21.93
CA LEU A 533 -3.86 0.65 -21.62
C LEU A 533 -3.09 -0.65 -21.89
N VAL A 534 -2.28 -0.63 -22.94
CA VAL A 534 -1.49 -1.79 -23.35
C VAL A 534 -0.04 -1.56 -22.97
N SER A 535 0.52 -2.44 -22.16
CA SER A 535 1.91 -2.38 -21.71
C SER A 535 2.91 -2.56 -22.88
N CYS A 536 4.20 -2.60 -22.56
CA CYS A 536 5.25 -2.93 -23.53
C CYS A 536 5.28 -4.40 -23.95
N TYR A 537 4.53 -5.30 -23.28
CA TYR A 537 4.49 -6.74 -23.52
C TYR A 537 3.25 -7.18 -24.32
N GLU A 538 3.11 -6.66 -25.54
CA GLU A 538 2.02 -7.02 -26.45
C GLU A 538 2.53 -8.06 -27.46
N HIS A 539 2.17 -9.33 -27.24
CA HIS A 539 2.71 -10.43 -28.05
C HIS A 539 2.22 -10.39 -29.50
N ILE A 540 0.91 -10.21 -29.69
CA ILE A 540 0.26 -9.97 -30.98
C ILE A 540 -0.68 -8.80 -30.77
N MET A 541 -0.73 -7.86 -31.70
CA MET A 541 -1.50 -6.64 -31.49
C MET A 541 -3.00 -6.92 -31.29
N ILE A 542 -3.60 -6.36 -30.24
CA ILE A 542 -4.99 -6.67 -29.88
C ILE A 542 -6.01 -6.16 -30.91
N ASP A 543 -5.72 -5.04 -31.59
CA ASP A 543 -6.56 -4.50 -32.68
C ASP A 543 -6.49 -5.35 -33.96
N ASP A 544 -5.42 -6.12 -34.16
CA ASP A 544 -5.35 -7.08 -35.28
C ASP A 544 -6.12 -8.37 -34.99
N ILE A 545 -6.16 -8.79 -33.72
CA ILE A 545 -6.98 -9.93 -33.30
C ILE A 545 -8.45 -9.49 -33.23
N PHE A 546 -8.75 -8.35 -32.63
CA PHE A 546 -10.09 -7.81 -32.40
C PHE A 546 -10.32 -6.49 -33.16
N PRO A 547 -10.63 -6.54 -34.47
CA PRO A 547 -10.90 -5.33 -35.27
C PRO A 547 -12.09 -4.49 -34.77
N SER A 548 -12.92 -5.06 -33.88
CA SER A 548 -14.02 -4.35 -33.22
C SER A 548 -13.53 -3.28 -32.23
N ILE A 549 -12.29 -3.37 -31.76
CA ILE A 549 -11.65 -2.37 -30.90
C ILE A 549 -11.09 -1.25 -31.80
N PRO A 550 -11.65 -0.04 -31.77
CA PRO A 550 -11.12 1.06 -32.56
C PRO A 550 -9.71 1.42 -32.08
N SER A 551 -8.74 1.58 -33.00
CA SER A 551 -7.36 1.93 -32.61
C SER A 551 -7.26 3.22 -31.78
N GLY A 552 -8.21 4.15 -31.92
CA GLY A 552 -8.29 5.36 -31.10
C GLY A 552 -8.61 5.12 -29.62
N LYS A 553 -9.07 3.92 -29.24
CA LYS A 553 -9.24 3.50 -27.83
C LYS A 553 -7.98 2.86 -27.24
N ILE A 554 -6.96 2.56 -28.03
CA ILE A 554 -5.77 1.82 -27.59
C ILE A 554 -4.63 2.80 -27.29
N ILE A 555 -4.15 2.77 -26.06
CA ILE A 555 -3.04 3.58 -25.55
C ILE A 555 -1.88 2.64 -25.23
N ARG A 556 -0.88 2.63 -26.12
CA ARG A 556 0.31 1.78 -26.01
C ARG A 556 1.41 2.47 -25.22
N LEU A 557 1.78 1.89 -24.09
CA LEU A 557 2.81 2.40 -23.19
C LEU A 557 4.18 1.76 -23.50
N ASN A 558 5.27 2.53 -23.32
CA ASN A 558 6.63 2.12 -23.69
C ASN A 558 7.51 1.70 -22.49
N SER A 559 6.93 1.56 -21.30
CA SER A 559 7.64 1.43 -20.02
C SER A 559 6.79 0.68 -18.99
N GLY A 560 7.43 0.16 -17.94
CA GLY A 560 6.87 -0.74 -16.94
C GLY A 560 5.77 -0.17 -16.02
N ASN A 561 5.47 -0.95 -14.99
CA ASN A 561 4.25 -0.88 -14.16
C ASN A 561 3.92 0.48 -13.55
N GLU A 562 4.94 1.25 -13.16
CA GLU A 562 4.75 2.60 -12.62
C GLU A 562 4.04 3.51 -13.63
N VAL A 563 4.36 3.40 -14.92
CA VAL A 563 3.77 4.25 -15.94
C VAL A 563 2.31 3.91 -16.19
N ILE A 564 1.92 2.63 -16.04
CA ILE A 564 0.51 2.24 -16.02
C ILE A 564 -0.20 2.91 -14.84
N PHE A 565 0.39 2.83 -13.63
CA PHE A 565 -0.15 3.49 -12.44
C PHE A 565 -0.33 4.99 -12.66
N GLN A 566 0.71 5.69 -13.13
CA GLN A 566 0.65 7.13 -13.40
C GLN A 566 -0.42 7.48 -14.44
N ASN A 567 -0.50 6.72 -15.54
CA ASN A 567 -1.51 6.96 -16.59
C ASN A 567 -2.94 6.82 -16.06
N ILE A 568 -3.19 5.86 -15.17
CA ILE A 568 -4.51 5.68 -14.55
C ILE A 568 -4.90 6.93 -13.75
N ILE A 569 -3.98 7.45 -12.94
CA ILE A 569 -4.22 8.61 -12.08
C ILE A 569 -4.38 9.89 -12.92
N GLU A 570 -3.43 10.15 -13.83
CA GLU A 570 -3.37 11.39 -14.63
C GLU A 570 -4.56 11.53 -15.58
N ASN A 571 -5.00 10.43 -16.18
CA ASN A 571 -6.10 10.44 -17.15
C ASN A 571 -7.47 10.15 -16.51
N ASN A 572 -7.54 10.10 -15.17
CA ASN A 572 -8.76 9.83 -14.41
C ASN A 572 -9.49 8.55 -14.88
N LEU A 573 -8.72 7.46 -14.98
CA LEU A 573 -9.18 6.16 -15.47
C LEU A 573 -9.58 5.24 -14.30
N PHE A 574 -10.56 4.37 -14.54
CA PHE A 574 -10.94 3.29 -13.64
C PHE A 574 -10.52 1.98 -14.28
N ALA A 575 -9.40 1.44 -13.79
CA ALA A 575 -8.73 0.29 -14.35
C ALA A 575 -9.47 -1.00 -14.01
N VAL A 576 -9.56 -1.90 -14.99
CA VAL A 576 -10.03 -3.26 -14.85
C VAL A 576 -9.05 -4.19 -15.58
N ARG A 577 -8.72 -5.32 -14.95
CA ARG A 577 -7.93 -6.37 -15.60
C ARG A 577 -8.90 -7.37 -16.21
N LEU A 578 -8.75 -7.63 -17.50
CA LEU A 578 -9.60 -8.55 -18.25
C LEU A 578 -9.03 -9.95 -18.14
N ILE A 579 -9.78 -10.86 -17.54
CA ILE A 579 -9.37 -12.25 -17.32
C ILE A 579 -10.53 -13.17 -17.67
N ASP A 580 -10.28 -14.10 -18.57
CA ASP A 580 -11.03 -15.35 -18.61
C ASP A 580 -10.05 -16.52 -18.40
N THR A 581 -10.56 -17.72 -18.28
CA THR A 581 -9.76 -18.94 -18.12
C THR A 581 -10.11 -19.98 -19.17
N PHE A 582 -10.98 -19.68 -20.13
CA PHE A 582 -11.33 -20.62 -21.18
C PHE A 582 -11.01 -20.05 -22.56
N ILE A 583 -10.29 -20.83 -23.36
CA ILE A 583 -9.94 -20.48 -24.74
C ILE A 583 -10.92 -21.20 -25.67
N GLU A 584 -11.85 -20.45 -26.25
CA GLU A 584 -12.77 -20.95 -27.29
C GLU A 584 -12.02 -21.27 -28.59
N GLU A 585 -12.54 -22.22 -29.36
CA GLU A 585 -11.88 -22.65 -30.61
C GLU A 585 -11.84 -21.53 -31.64
N GLU A 586 -12.89 -20.73 -31.70
CA GLU A 586 -12.99 -19.59 -32.57
C GLU A 586 -11.95 -18.49 -32.22
N LEU A 587 -11.63 -18.29 -30.93
CA LEU A 587 -10.55 -17.37 -30.54
C LEU A 587 -9.19 -17.89 -31.02
N ALA A 588 -8.90 -19.18 -30.83
CA ALA A 588 -7.65 -19.78 -31.30
C ALA A 588 -7.50 -19.68 -32.83
N LYS A 589 -8.59 -19.93 -33.58
CA LYS A 589 -8.64 -19.72 -35.03
C LYS A 589 -8.40 -18.27 -35.41
N GLN A 590 -9.02 -17.32 -34.69
CA GLN A 590 -8.85 -15.89 -34.94
C GLN A 590 -7.40 -15.45 -34.76
N ILE A 591 -6.72 -15.92 -33.70
CA ILE A 591 -5.28 -15.71 -33.47
C ILE A 591 -4.45 -16.26 -34.64
N TYR A 592 -4.73 -17.49 -35.07
CA TYR A 592 -4.05 -18.12 -36.22
C TYR A 592 -4.27 -17.35 -37.52
N GLN A 593 -5.51 -16.98 -37.84
CA GLN A 593 -5.85 -16.23 -39.06
C GLN A 593 -5.20 -14.84 -39.08
N THR A 594 -5.15 -14.17 -37.93
CA THR A 594 -4.41 -12.91 -37.80
C THR A 594 -2.91 -13.10 -38.04
N SER A 595 -2.35 -14.19 -37.52
CA SER A 595 -0.93 -14.53 -37.72
C SER A 595 -0.62 -14.84 -39.19
N LEU A 596 -1.47 -15.61 -39.88
CA LEU A 596 -1.36 -15.87 -41.32
C LEU A 596 -1.31 -14.59 -42.16
N ARG A 597 -2.17 -13.60 -41.87
CA ARG A 597 -2.23 -12.33 -42.61
C ARG A 597 -0.98 -11.48 -42.43
N LYS A 598 -0.24 -11.66 -41.33
CA LYS A 598 1.00 -10.93 -41.02
C LYS A 598 2.23 -11.54 -41.69
N CYS A 599 2.19 -12.83 -41.98
CA CYS A 599 3.31 -13.54 -42.60
C CYS A 599 3.56 -13.10 -44.05
N THR A 600 4.83 -13.11 -44.46
CA THR A 600 5.20 -12.85 -45.86
C THR A 600 4.83 -14.02 -46.77
N GLN A 601 4.53 -13.75 -48.04
CA GLN A 601 4.22 -14.78 -49.03
C GLN A 601 5.34 -15.84 -49.14
N LYS A 602 6.61 -15.41 -49.11
CA LYS A 602 7.78 -16.31 -49.15
C LYS A 602 7.81 -17.26 -47.95
N PHE A 603 7.49 -16.75 -46.76
CA PHE A 603 7.40 -17.59 -45.56
C PHE A 603 6.26 -18.60 -45.68
N LEU A 604 5.09 -18.17 -46.14
CA LEU A 604 3.94 -19.06 -46.31
C LEU A 604 4.23 -20.18 -47.32
N GLU A 605 4.90 -19.87 -48.43
CA GLU A 605 5.38 -20.86 -49.40
C GLU A 605 6.35 -21.87 -48.77
N GLN A 606 7.26 -21.42 -47.89
CA GLN A 606 8.15 -22.31 -47.15
C GLN A 606 7.38 -23.28 -46.25
N VAL A 607 6.36 -22.79 -45.53
CA VAL A 607 5.52 -23.62 -44.67
C VAL A 607 4.71 -24.63 -45.50
N GLU A 608 4.15 -24.22 -46.64
CA GLU A 608 3.44 -25.13 -47.54
C GLU A 608 4.35 -26.20 -48.15
N ILE A 609 5.60 -25.86 -48.48
CA ILE A 609 6.61 -26.86 -48.88
C ILE A 609 6.87 -27.84 -47.73
N ALA A 610 7.05 -27.33 -46.50
CA ALA A 610 7.33 -28.14 -45.33
C ALA A 610 6.21 -29.13 -45.00
N LYS A 611 4.95 -28.76 -45.25
CA LYS A 611 3.79 -29.64 -45.11
C LYS A 611 3.85 -30.87 -46.01
N ASN A 612 4.70 -30.93 -47.03
CA ASN A 612 4.88 -32.15 -47.83
C ASN A 612 5.75 -33.22 -47.13
N HIS A 613 6.43 -32.87 -46.03
CA HIS A 613 7.16 -33.83 -45.20
C HIS A 613 6.23 -34.55 -44.23
N PHE A 614 6.54 -35.82 -43.93
CA PHE A 614 5.82 -36.59 -42.93
C PHE A 614 6.75 -37.52 -42.13
N PRO A 615 6.73 -37.46 -40.78
CA PRO A 615 6.05 -36.42 -40.03
C PRO A 615 6.78 -35.07 -40.14
N LEU A 616 6.04 -33.97 -40.00
CA LEU A 616 6.62 -32.67 -39.68
C LEU A 616 6.62 -32.53 -38.15
N LEU A 617 7.79 -32.76 -37.55
CA LEU A 617 7.98 -32.85 -36.10
C LEU A 617 8.41 -31.51 -35.49
N TRP A 618 7.71 -31.06 -34.46
CA TRP A 618 8.12 -29.91 -33.66
C TRP A 618 8.94 -30.35 -32.44
N ILE A 619 10.06 -29.66 -32.17
CA ILE A 619 10.84 -29.88 -30.95
C ILE A 619 11.18 -28.53 -30.32
N THR A 620 10.68 -28.29 -29.10
CA THR A 620 11.03 -27.09 -28.33
C THR A 620 12.32 -27.32 -27.55
N LEU A 621 13.33 -26.50 -27.81
CA LEU A 621 14.57 -26.44 -27.05
C LEU A 621 14.41 -25.48 -25.88
N ARG A 622 15.09 -25.76 -24.76
CA ARG A 622 15.00 -24.92 -23.57
C ARG A 622 16.34 -24.85 -22.85
N ASN A 623 16.92 -23.65 -22.78
CA ASN A 623 18.25 -23.42 -22.20
C ASN A 623 18.25 -22.54 -20.95
N TYR A 624 17.06 -22.21 -20.45
CA TYR A 624 16.89 -21.40 -19.25
C TYR A 624 15.77 -21.94 -18.35
N LYS A 625 16.17 -22.56 -17.23
CA LYS A 625 15.33 -23.24 -16.21
C LYS A 625 14.55 -24.42 -16.80
N ARG A 626 14.31 -25.50 -16.05
CA ARG A 626 13.58 -26.69 -16.56
C ARG A 626 14.16 -27.22 -17.87
N THR A 627 15.48 -27.22 -17.98
CA THR A 627 16.21 -27.76 -19.12
C THR A 627 16.24 -29.28 -19.04
N TRP A 628 16.07 -29.95 -20.18
CA TRP A 628 16.36 -31.37 -20.31
C TRP A 628 17.87 -31.57 -20.46
N SER A 629 18.52 -32.20 -19.48
CA SER A 629 19.98 -32.30 -19.41
C SER A 629 20.61 -33.00 -20.62
N SER A 630 20.01 -34.08 -21.11
CA SER A 630 20.46 -34.79 -22.33
C SER A 630 19.76 -34.32 -23.61
N GLN A 631 19.27 -33.07 -23.66
CA GLN A 631 18.52 -32.57 -24.82
C GLN A 631 19.26 -32.65 -26.15
N ILE A 632 20.59 -32.48 -26.19
CA ILE A 632 21.35 -32.46 -27.44
C ILE A 632 21.38 -33.85 -28.07
N GLU A 633 21.96 -34.82 -27.37
CA GLU A 633 22.09 -36.19 -27.86
C GLU A 633 20.73 -36.87 -27.97
N GLY A 634 19.86 -36.64 -26.99
CA GLY A 634 18.52 -37.20 -26.96
C GLY A 634 17.67 -36.76 -28.15
N THR A 635 17.65 -35.45 -28.45
CA THR A 635 16.94 -34.91 -29.61
C THR A 635 17.49 -35.48 -30.92
N ALA A 636 18.80 -35.49 -31.09
CA ALA A 636 19.42 -36.05 -32.29
C ALA A 636 19.08 -37.54 -32.48
N ASN A 637 19.07 -38.32 -31.40
CA ASN A 637 18.75 -39.75 -31.44
C ASN A 637 17.27 -40.01 -31.75
N ILE A 638 16.34 -39.21 -31.21
CA ILE A 638 14.92 -39.27 -31.55
C ILE A 638 14.75 -39.03 -33.06
N ILE A 639 15.32 -37.95 -33.60
CA ILE A 639 15.20 -37.58 -35.00
C ILE A 639 15.77 -38.67 -35.92
N LYS A 640 16.99 -39.16 -35.65
CA LYS A 640 17.61 -40.25 -36.43
C LYS A 640 16.76 -41.52 -36.41
N SER A 641 16.20 -41.88 -35.25
CA SER A 641 15.39 -43.10 -35.09
C SER A 641 14.01 -43.00 -35.75
N LEU A 642 13.43 -41.79 -35.81
CA LEU A 642 12.22 -41.54 -36.58
C LEU A 642 12.51 -41.58 -38.09
N HIS A 643 13.62 -40.99 -38.54
CA HIS A 643 13.99 -40.94 -39.95
C HIS A 643 14.15 -42.33 -40.58
N THR A 644 14.61 -43.34 -39.82
CA THR A 644 14.70 -44.73 -40.33
C THR A 644 13.34 -45.33 -40.68
N HIS A 645 12.27 -44.88 -40.02
CA HIS A 645 10.89 -45.32 -40.27
C HIS A 645 10.14 -44.37 -41.21
N PHE A 646 10.52 -43.10 -41.21
CA PHE A 646 9.92 -42.03 -42.01
C PHE A 646 11.00 -41.28 -42.79
N PRO A 647 11.40 -41.78 -43.98
CA PRO A 647 12.46 -41.16 -44.78
C PRO A 647 12.16 -39.74 -45.27
N ASN A 648 10.89 -39.30 -45.19
CA ASN A 648 10.46 -37.96 -45.55
C ASN A 648 10.17 -37.08 -44.31
N LEU A 649 10.79 -37.38 -43.17
CA LEU A 649 10.74 -36.60 -41.93
C LEU A 649 11.33 -35.20 -42.13
N ALA A 650 10.68 -34.19 -41.56
CA ALA A 650 11.29 -32.87 -41.33
C ALA A 650 11.06 -32.39 -39.90
N VAL A 651 11.92 -31.48 -39.43
CA VAL A 651 11.90 -31.00 -38.03
C VAL A 651 11.81 -29.49 -37.97
N VAL A 652 10.93 -28.96 -37.12
CA VAL A 652 10.84 -27.54 -36.75
C VAL A 652 11.38 -27.38 -35.34
N PHE A 653 12.50 -26.69 -35.19
CA PHE A 653 13.09 -26.38 -33.89
C PHE A 653 12.54 -25.08 -33.32
N ASP A 654 11.98 -25.16 -32.13
CA ASP A 654 11.35 -24.07 -31.42
C ASP A 654 12.11 -23.63 -30.17
N GLY A 655 11.86 -22.39 -29.76
CA GLY A 655 12.44 -21.74 -28.59
C GLY A 655 11.82 -20.34 -28.41
N TRP A 656 12.64 -19.37 -28.01
CA TRP A 656 12.19 -18.01 -27.78
C TRP A 656 11.71 -17.33 -29.06
N SER A 657 10.42 -16.98 -29.08
CA SER A 657 9.78 -16.19 -30.15
C SER A 657 9.74 -14.70 -29.80
N VAL A 658 9.83 -13.83 -30.80
CA VAL A 658 9.85 -12.37 -30.62
C VAL A 658 8.42 -11.83 -30.63
N PRO A 659 7.94 -11.19 -29.56
CA PRO A 659 6.63 -10.53 -29.56
C PRO A 659 6.62 -9.34 -30.51
N GLU A 660 5.43 -8.96 -31.00
CA GLU A 660 5.28 -7.81 -31.91
C GLU A 660 5.66 -6.48 -31.26
N ARG A 661 5.49 -6.37 -29.94
CA ARG A 661 6.07 -5.29 -29.15
C ARG A 661 6.87 -5.86 -27.99
N ASP A 662 8.08 -5.31 -27.87
CA ASP A 662 8.98 -5.53 -26.75
C ASP A 662 9.89 -4.32 -26.60
N LYS A 663 10.06 -3.83 -25.37
CA LYS A 663 11.01 -2.74 -25.07
C LYS A 663 11.73 -2.88 -23.73
N GLU A 664 11.34 -3.83 -22.87
CA GLU A 664 11.99 -4.02 -21.57
C GLU A 664 12.86 -5.28 -21.56
N ASP A 665 14.16 -5.02 -21.45
CA ASP A 665 15.29 -5.93 -21.33
C ASP A 665 15.67 -6.75 -22.59
N ALA A 666 16.12 -6.02 -23.61
CA ALA A 666 16.81 -6.59 -24.76
C ALA A 666 18.04 -7.45 -24.37
N SER A 667 18.62 -7.30 -23.16
CA SER A 667 19.84 -7.99 -22.76
C SER A 667 19.60 -9.47 -22.40
N ASN A 668 18.59 -9.74 -21.57
CA ASN A 668 18.22 -11.10 -21.18
C ASN A 668 17.69 -11.92 -22.36
N GLN A 669 16.91 -11.31 -23.26
CA GLN A 669 16.38 -11.99 -24.44
C GLN A 669 17.45 -12.25 -25.50
N THR A 670 18.39 -11.32 -25.70
CA THR A 670 19.53 -11.55 -26.59
C THR A 670 20.37 -12.71 -26.07
N HIS A 671 20.54 -12.82 -24.75
CA HIS A 671 21.23 -13.94 -24.13
C HIS A 671 20.47 -15.26 -24.30
N ILE A 672 19.16 -15.31 -24.06
CA ILE A 672 18.34 -16.52 -24.25
C ILE A 672 18.36 -16.97 -25.71
N LYS A 673 18.19 -16.04 -26.66
CA LYS A 673 18.27 -16.32 -28.10
C LYS A 673 19.65 -16.85 -28.50
N ALA A 674 20.73 -16.32 -27.91
CA ALA A 674 22.08 -16.81 -28.14
C ALA A 674 22.25 -18.24 -27.60
N LEU A 675 21.83 -18.49 -26.35
CA LEU A 675 21.91 -19.82 -25.73
C LEU A 675 21.13 -20.90 -26.50
N GLU A 676 19.96 -20.56 -27.03
CA GLU A 676 19.14 -21.51 -27.79
C GLU A 676 19.71 -21.78 -29.20
N LYS A 677 20.29 -20.76 -29.84
CA LYS A 677 21.06 -20.96 -31.07
C LYS A 677 22.33 -21.79 -30.83
N ASP A 678 23.01 -21.57 -29.72
CA ASP A 678 24.20 -22.33 -29.33
C ASP A 678 23.86 -23.80 -29.01
N CYS A 679 22.64 -24.08 -28.53
CA CYS A 679 22.14 -25.43 -28.30
C CYS A 679 21.72 -26.16 -29.58
N LEU A 680 21.13 -25.43 -30.54
CA LEU A 680 20.68 -26.00 -31.82
C LEU A 680 21.86 -26.50 -32.67
N GLN A 681 22.97 -25.77 -32.71
CA GLN A 681 24.08 -26.09 -33.62
C GLN A 681 24.71 -27.48 -33.37
N PRO A 682 25.00 -27.91 -32.12
CA PRO A 682 25.42 -29.27 -31.82
C PRO A 682 24.43 -30.34 -32.29
N ILE A 683 23.13 -30.10 -32.17
CA ILE A 683 22.09 -31.03 -32.64
C ILE A 683 22.20 -31.18 -34.15
N LEU A 684 22.22 -30.06 -34.89
CA LEU A 684 22.33 -30.08 -36.36
C LEU A 684 23.59 -30.81 -36.84
N ASN A 685 24.72 -30.66 -36.15
CA ASN A 685 25.97 -31.36 -36.48
C ASN A 685 25.88 -32.89 -36.31
N LEU A 686 24.94 -33.38 -35.48
CA LEU A 686 24.70 -34.81 -35.25
C LEU A 686 23.65 -35.40 -36.20
N LEU A 687 22.93 -34.58 -36.96
CA LEU A 687 21.89 -35.01 -37.89
C LEU A 687 22.45 -35.33 -39.28
N PRO A 688 21.90 -36.34 -39.97
CA PRO A 688 22.18 -36.55 -41.39
C PRO A 688 21.77 -35.34 -42.24
N PRO A 689 22.57 -34.93 -43.24
CA PRO A 689 22.31 -33.73 -44.05
C PRO A 689 21.04 -33.83 -44.91
N GLU A 690 20.52 -35.03 -45.15
CA GLU A 690 19.27 -35.27 -45.88
C GLU A 690 18.00 -34.89 -45.09
N ILE A 691 18.10 -34.78 -43.76
CA ILE A 691 16.93 -34.41 -42.93
C ILE A 691 16.71 -32.91 -43.04
N THR A 692 15.52 -32.52 -43.50
CA THR A 692 15.15 -31.11 -43.63
C THR A 692 14.81 -30.52 -42.27
N THR A 693 15.41 -29.37 -41.94
CA THR A 693 15.21 -28.68 -40.66
C THR A 693 14.79 -27.22 -40.85
N TYR A 694 13.88 -26.76 -40.01
CA TYR A 694 13.39 -25.38 -39.90
C TYR A 694 13.58 -24.88 -38.47
N SER A 695 13.45 -23.56 -38.25
CA SER A 695 13.49 -23.00 -36.90
C SER A 695 12.58 -21.78 -36.75
N THR A 696 11.97 -21.65 -35.56
CA THR A 696 11.23 -20.47 -35.11
C THR A 696 12.02 -19.64 -34.09
N ILE A 697 13.25 -20.05 -33.74
CA ILE A 697 14.06 -19.40 -32.71
C ILE A 697 14.45 -17.99 -33.14
N GLY A 698 13.96 -16.99 -32.42
CA GLY A 698 14.16 -15.58 -32.72
C GLY A 698 13.33 -15.04 -33.88
N HIS A 699 12.35 -15.80 -34.37
CA HIS A 699 11.36 -15.35 -35.35
C HIS A 699 10.20 -14.62 -34.65
N PRO A 700 9.45 -13.77 -35.38
CA PRO A 700 8.23 -13.16 -34.86
C PRO A 700 7.21 -14.20 -34.43
N ILE A 701 6.48 -13.93 -33.34
CA ILE A 701 5.56 -14.89 -32.73
C ILE A 701 4.43 -15.35 -33.68
N TYR A 702 4.01 -14.49 -34.61
CA TYR A 702 3.00 -14.85 -35.61
C TYR A 702 3.53 -15.92 -36.59
N GLU A 703 4.82 -15.96 -36.89
CA GLU A 703 5.43 -17.04 -37.69
C GLU A 703 5.45 -18.36 -36.91
N THR A 704 5.79 -18.31 -35.62
CA THR A 704 5.77 -19.47 -34.71
C THR A 704 4.38 -20.11 -34.65
N ILE A 705 3.33 -19.29 -34.57
CA ILE A 705 1.94 -19.76 -34.57
C ILE A 705 1.58 -20.46 -35.88
N VAL A 706 2.00 -19.91 -37.03
CA VAL A 706 1.74 -20.52 -38.33
C VAL A 706 2.48 -21.87 -38.47
N TRP A 707 3.71 -21.96 -37.97
CA TRP A 707 4.43 -23.24 -37.91
C TRP A 707 3.74 -24.26 -37.00
N ALA A 708 3.28 -23.85 -35.81
CA ALA A 708 2.58 -24.72 -34.87
C ALA A 708 1.30 -25.32 -35.47
N GLU A 709 0.60 -24.60 -36.36
CA GLU A 709 -0.55 -25.14 -37.08
C GLU A 709 -0.16 -26.13 -38.20
N ALA A 710 1.05 -26.00 -38.76
CA ALA A 710 1.50 -26.82 -39.88
C ALA A 710 2.00 -28.22 -39.48
N ILE A 711 2.48 -28.39 -38.24
CA ILE A 711 3.08 -29.65 -37.78
C ILE A 711 2.06 -30.79 -37.64
N ASP A 712 2.60 -32.02 -37.63
CA ASP A 712 1.83 -33.24 -37.33
C ASP A 712 1.83 -33.59 -35.84
N LEU A 713 2.98 -33.39 -35.19
CA LEU A 713 3.19 -33.71 -33.78
C LEU A 713 4.34 -32.91 -33.17
N TYR A 714 4.41 -32.90 -31.84
CA TYR A 714 5.47 -32.21 -31.10
C TYR A 714 6.11 -33.05 -29.97
N SER A 715 7.31 -32.64 -29.56
CA SER A 715 7.92 -32.95 -28.26
C SER A 715 8.32 -31.64 -27.57
N VAL A 716 7.81 -31.40 -26.36
CA VAL A 716 8.01 -30.10 -25.67
C VAL A 716 8.31 -30.26 -24.18
N PRO A 717 9.26 -29.46 -23.64
CA PRO A 717 9.38 -29.27 -22.21
C PRO A 717 8.14 -28.59 -21.61
N LEU A 718 7.72 -29.01 -20.41
CA LEU A 718 6.57 -28.42 -19.72
C LEU A 718 6.73 -26.92 -19.46
N GLY A 719 5.73 -26.12 -19.90
CA GLY A 719 5.65 -24.68 -19.66
C GLY A 719 5.17 -23.88 -20.87
N THR A 720 5.60 -22.61 -20.95
CA THR A 720 5.08 -21.62 -21.89
C THR A 720 5.15 -22.01 -23.37
N GLY A 721 6.13 -22.80 -23.80
CA GLY A 721 6.25 -23.27 -25.19
C GLY A 721 5.06 -24.13 -25.66
N MET A 722 4.33 -24.74 -24.72
CA MET A 722 3.11 -25.49 -25.03
C MET A 722 2.00 -24.61 -25.61
N THR A 723 1.97 -23.31 -25.28
CA THR A 723 0.95 -22.35 -25.73
C THR A 723 0.64 -22.46 -27.23
N PHE A 724 1.67 -22.54 -28.08
CA PHE A 724 1.48 -22.58 -29.53
C PHE A 724 0.89 -23.90 -30.00
N VAL A 725 1.49 -25.02 -29.56
CA VAL A 725 1.16 -26.35 -30.07
C VAL A 725 -0.09 -26.96 -29.43
N THR A 726 -0.44 -26.58 -28.19
CA THR A 726 -1.60 -27.14 -27.49
C THR A 726 -2.79 -26.18 -27.44
N TRP A 727 -2.59 -24.90 -27.06
CA TRP A 727 -3.70 -23.95 -26.93
C TRP A 727 -4.12 -23.33 -28.25
N ILE A 728 -3.17 -22.96 -29.11
CA ILE A 728 -3.52 -22.37 -30.41
C ILE A 728 -3.81 -23.48 -31.42
N ALA A 729 -2.83 -24.34 -31.71
CA ALA A 729 -2.92 -25.32 -32.80
C ALA A 729 -3.54 -26.68 -32.41
N SER A 730 -3.62 -26.99 -31.11
CA SER A 730 -4.17 -28.22 -30.57
C SER A 730 -3.69 -29.52 -31.24
N LYS A 731 -2.38 -29.63 -31.43
CA LYS A 731 -1.72 -30.79 -32.03
C LYS A 731 -1.55 -31.91 -31.00
N PRO A 732 -1.45 -33.18 -31.43
CA PRO A 732 -1.02 -34.25 -30.55
C PRO A 732 0.50 -34.18 -30.34
N GLY A 733 0.97 -34.58 -29.17
CA GLY A 733 2.40 -34.62 -28.91
C GLY A 733 2.76 -35.03 -27.50
N VAL A 734 4.05 -35.00 -27.22
CA VAL A 734 4.64 -35.48 -25.96
C VAL A 734 5.12 -34.30 -25.12
N GLY A 735 4.72 -34.29 -23.85
CA GLY A 735 5.20 -33.35 -22.84
C GLY A 735 6.13 -34.02 -21.84
N HIS A 736 7.27 -33.39 -21.54
CA HIS A 736 8.25 -33.89 -20.57
C HIS A 736 8.78 -32.74 -19.69
N GLY A 737 9.08 -32.99 -18.42
CA GLY A 737 9.38 -31.90 -17.49
C GLY A 737 9.60 -32.35 -16.05
N THR A 738 9.83 -31.37 -15.17
CA THR A 738 9.91 -31.59 -13.72
C THR A 738 8.59 -32.08 -13.15
N LYS A 739 8.64 -32.95 -12.14
CA LYS A 739 7.50 -33.68 -11.56
C LYS A 739 6.45 -32.75 -10.96
N ASP A 740 6.88 -31.61 -10.41
CA ASP A 740 6.01 -30.61 -9.80
C ASP A 740 5.13 -29.87 -10.81
N TYR A 741 5.48 -29.88 -12.10
CA TYR A 741 4.71 -29.19 -13.15
C TYR A 741 3.60 -30.05 -13.77
N TYR A 742 3.53 -31.35 -13.48
CA TYR A 742 2.57 -32.25 -14.12
C TYR A 742 1.12 -31.90 -13.78
N GLY A 743 0.81 -31.70 -12.49
CA GLY A 743 -0.55 -31.34 -12.08
C GLY A 743 -1.07 -30.07 -12.76
N PRO A 744 -0.33 -28.94 -12.66
CA PRO A 744 -0.67 -27.72 -13.38
C PRO A 744 -0.87 -27.92 -14.89
N VAL A 745 0.00 -28.69 -15.55
CA VAL A 745 -0.06 -28.91 -17.01
C VAL A 745 -1.23 -29.80 -17.42
N GLU A 746 -1.46 -30.91 -16.72
CA GLU A 746 -2.52 -31.87 -17.04
C GLU A 746 -3.91 -31.23 -17.06
N ASP A 747 -4.11 -30.23 -16.21
CA ASP A 747 -5.33 -29.44 -16.22
C ASP A 747 -5.24 -28.33 -17.27
N SER A 748 -4.23 -27.45 -17.21
CA SER A 748 -4.14 -26.24 -18.03
C SER A 748 -4.16 -26.51 -19.54
N PHE A 749 -3.65 -27.65 -20.01
CA PHE A 749 -3.58 -28.00 -21.44
C PHE A 749 -4.57 -29.10 -21.83
N SER A 750 -5.75 -29.09 -21.20
CA SER A 750 -6.83 -30.06 -21.44
C SER A 750 -8.13 -29.38 -21.91
N PRO A 751 -9.16 -30.17 -22.29
CA PRO A 751 -10.52 -29.68 -22.55
C PRO A 751 -11.19 -28.93 -21.39
N LEU A 752 -10.55 -28.86 -20.22
CA LEU A 752 -10.98 -27.99 -19.13
C LEU A 752 -10.77 -26.50 -19.44
N TYR A 753 -9.67 -26.13 -20.10
CA TYR A 753 -9.28 -24.73 -20.32
C TYR A 753 -9.26 -24.31 -21.80
N ARG A 754 -9.38 -25.26 -22.73
CA ARG A 754 -9.39 -25.00 -24.17
C ARG A 754 -10.43 -25.90 -24.86
N GLU A 755 -11.36 -25.32 -25.62
CA GLU A 755 -12.36 -26.08 -26.38
C GLU A 755 -11.73 -27.04 -27.39
N ASN A 756 -12.23 -28.28 -27.47
CA ASN A 756 -11.73 -29.31 -28.39
C ASN A 756 -10.21 -29.56 -28.31
N ALA A 757 -9.62 -29.33 -27.13
CA ALA A 757 -8.19 -29.51 -26.94
C ALA A 757 -7.76 -30.98 -27.07
N VAL A 758 -6.66 -31.23 -27.79
CA VAL A 758 -5.94 -32.50 -27.78
C VAL A 758 -4.95 -32.49 -26.61
N PRO A 759 -5.15 -33.31 -25.55
CA PRO A 759 -4.24 -33.31 -24.42
C PRO A 759 -2.84 -33.86 -24.80
N PRO A 760 -1.75 -33.31 -24.23
CA PRO A 760 -0.42 -33.89 -24.39
C PRO A 760 -0.35 -35.28 -23.75
N VAL A 761 0.41 -36.18 -24.37
CA VAL A 761 0.88 -37.41 -23.71
C VAL A 761 2.06 -37.02 -22.81
N LEU A 762 1.90 -37.17 -21.50
CA LEU A 762 2.96 -36.83 -20.55
C LEU A 762 3.83 -38.05 -20.25
N ILE A 763 5.15 -37.86 -20.29
CA ILE A 763 6.10 -38.91 -19.90
C ILE A 763 5.87 -39.32 -18.44
N SER A 764 5.78 -40.63 -18.15
CA SER A 764 5.57 -41.09 -16.77
C SER A 764 6.65 -40.55 -15.83
N LYS A 765 6.24 -40.07 -14.64
CA LYS A 765 7.13 -39.48 -13.62
C LYS A 765 8.24 -40.42 -13.16
N GLU A 766 8.08 -41.73 -13.35
CA GLU A 766 9.10 -42.73 -13.02
C GLU A 766 10.33 -42.64 -13.93
N TYR A 767 10.17 -42.14 -15.16
CA TYR A 767 11.25 -41.94 -16.12
C TYR A 767 11.93 -40.58 -16.00
N ILE A 768 11.49 -39.73 -15.06
CA ILE A 768 12.06 -38.40 -14.83
C ILE A 768 13.03 -38.43 -13.63
N THR A 769 14.25 -37.97 -13.88
CA THR A 769 15.27 -37.70 -12.87
C THR A 769 15.47 -36.19 -12.74
N GLU A 770 15.61 -35.65 -11.53
CA GLU A 770 15.72 -34.19 -11.31
C GLU A 770 17.07 -33.81 -10.68
N ASP A 771 17.62 -32.67 -11.10
CA ASP A 771 18.86 -32.13 -10.50
C ASP A 771 18.58 -31.36 -9.20
N ASN A 772 18.21 -32.11 -8.18
CA ASN A 772 17.92 -31.57 -6.84
C ASN A 772 19.16 -31.03 -6.11
N LYS A 773 20.38 -31.33 -6.60
CA LYS A 773 21.62 -30.93 -5.92
C LYS A 773 22.03 -29.52 -6.27
N ASN A 774 21.91 -29.11 -7.53
CA ASN A 774 22.39 -27.80 -7.99
C ASN A 774 21.30 -26.72 -8.02
N ASN A 775 20.02 -27.11 -8.10
CA ASN A 775 18.90 -26.17 -8.01
C ASN A 775 17.79 -26.72 -7.09
N PRO A 776 17.68 -26.22 -5.84
CA PRO A 776 16.68 -26.68 -4.91
C PRO A 776 15.27 -26.21 -5.27
N ASP A 777 15.09 -25.22 -6.14
CA ASP A 777 13.78 -24.69 -6.50
C ASP A 777 13.03 -25.66 -7.45
N PRO A 778 11.89 -26.26 -7.02
CA PRO A 778 11.10 -27.19 -7.82
C PRO A 778 10.53 -26.59 -9.10
N MET A 779 10.32 -25.28 -9.15
CA MET A 779 9.71 -24.61 -10.30
C MET A 779 10.71 -24.31 -11.43
N THR A 780 12.01 -24.38 -11.13
CA THR A 780 13.06 -23.96 -12.07
C THR A 780 14.17 -24.99 -12.28
N ARG A 781 14.23 -26.06 -11.47
CA ARG A 781 15.24 -27.11 -11.59
C ARG A 781 15.21 -27.81 -12.95
N ASN A 782 16.39 -28.29 -13.36
CA ASN A 782 16.55 -29.08 -14.58
C ASN A 782 16.20 -30.54 -14.31
N TYR A 783 15.93 -31.28 -15.38
CA TYR A 783 15.56 -32.69 -15.31
C TYR A 783 16.22 -33.48 -16.43
N ASP A 784 16.16 -34.79 -16.31
CA ASP A 784 16.60 -35.71 -17.34
C ASP A 784 15.63 -36.88 -17.49
N CYS A 785 15.57 -37.41 -18.71
CA CYS A 785 14.82 -38.61 -19.05
C CYS A 785 15.45 -39.28 -20.27
N ASP A 786 15.37 -40.61 -20.32
CA ASP A 786 15.86 -41.37 -21.47
C ASP A 786 15.06 -41.02 -22.72
N TRP A 787 15.76 -40.60 -23.78
CA TRP A 787 15.17 -40.22 -25.06
C TRP A 787 14.35 -41.34 -25.70
N GLN A 788 14.66 -42.61 -25.40
CA GLN A 788 13.90 -43.76 -25.89
C GLN A 788 12.45 -43.74 -25.40
N VAL A 789 12.20 -43.22 -24.20
CA VAL A 789 10.85 -43.11 -23.64
C VAL A 789 10.05 -42.07 -24.43
N ILE A 790 10.63 -40.91 -24.72
CA ILE A 790 10.03 -39.89 -25.58
C ILE A 790 9.77 -40.44 -26.98
N TYR A 791 10.76 -41.10 -27.58
CA TYR A 791 10.64 -41.72 -28.91
C TYR A 791 9.48 -42.72 -28.99
N ASN A 792 9.34 -43.60 -27.99
CA ASN A 792 8.30 -44.61 -27.97
C ASN A 792 6.89 -43.99 -27.93
N GLU A 793 6.69 -42.94 -27.12
CA GLU A 793 5.41 -42.21 -27.08
C GLU A 793 5.13 -41.48 -28.39
N LEU A 794 6.13 -40.83 -28.99
CA LEU A 794 6.00 -40.20 -30.32
C LEU A 794 5.60 -41.23 -31.39
N MET A 795 6.23 -42.40 -31.40
CA MET A 795 5.89 -43.48 -32.35
C MET A 795 4.46 -43.98 -32.18
N GLN A 796 3.97 -44.12 -30.94
CA GLN A 796 2.58 -44.50 -30.68
C GLN A 796 1.59 -43.45 -31.20
N ILE A 797 1.88 -42.16 -31.01
CA ILE A 797 1.05 -41.08 -31.56
C ILE A 797 1.04 -41.17 -33.09
N LEU A 798 2.21 -41.29 -33.72
CA LEU A 798 2.35 -41.36 -35.19
C LEU A 798 1.56 -42.52 -35.81
N GLN A 799 1.55 -43.69 -35.17
CA GLN A 799 0.80 -44.85 -35.64
C GLN A 799 -0.72 -44.63 -35.64
N ASN A 800 -1.21 -43.74 -34.77
CA ASN A 800 -2.62 -43.44 -34.60
C ASN A 800 -3.06 -42.16 -35.33
N LEU A 801 -2.13 -41.40 -35.92
CA LEU A 801 -2.48 -40.23 -36.72
C LEU A 801 -3.31 -40.61 -37.94
N PRO A 802 -4.27 -39.77 -38.36
CA PRO A 802 -4.94 -39.95 -39.64
C PRO A 802 -3.90 -40.02 -40.76
N LYS A 803 -4.00 -41.03 -41.62
CA LYS A 803 -3.13 -41.10 -42.81
C LYS A 803 -3.38 -39.86 -43.65
N ARG A 804 -2.33 -39.08 -43.91
CA ARG A 804 -2.37 -38.02 -44.92
C ARG A 804 -2.71 -38.68 -46.26
N VAL A 805 -3.81 -38.23 -46.88
CA VAL A 805 -4.27 -38.70 -48.20
C VAL A 805 -3.40 -38.12 -49.29
#